data_AF-A0A814FN72-F1
#
_entry.id   AF-A0A814FN72-F1
#
_cell.length_a   1.000
_cell.length_b   1.000
_cell.length_c   1.000
_cell.angle_alpha   90.00
_cell.angle_beta   90.00
_cell.angle_gamma   90.00
#
_symmetry.space_group_name_H-M   'P 1'
#
loop_
_entity.id
_entity.type
_entity.pdbx_description
1 polymer ?
#
loop_
_entity_poly.entity_id
_entity_poly.type
_entity_poly.pdbx_seq_one_letter_code
_entity_poly.pdbx_strand_id
1 'polypeptide(L)'
;MPAMETVTQIHLSTGDGINWSTTGGPVTFIQYGTGALCQCSSSASLTIRVSWKQRARAMAKTVRDSLVDLNLFKSSLRQQPSDIKQQRWTSRIYITLLTLALIILTLHGLLSFETKLIQVSNPSFSIVQQLQSHANIISSLQCSCTQLTIPYGQFIQLQPFYHQVCSSDFVTDDWITAFDDLDTALYTINLGINLLDFALSQPLFVLLQALCVYSNETIADALQTFQRTPLVSAQLLTVNDFKNQMSSVIHEFELETTSTFLHFIQLLRNITYVNQIMSGLESNFNSTVSGVSSYQVSFFMTTYTTTDSNSSYTCSCANDATCKTQWGLYSRSTAVIPSYSLPGFYCACQVVDSLLQSTLECFYDNQDCMRIITDFYNVSTSGNFTFGNFTLLNSSFIGSRYTINSTVESLVSQMFIESWSNSTNYSSYFAQCQPASCSYTISQRNNLVETITRIVGLIGGLSVSLRILVPFLVIAYIAIIRRLWSQHQEAVPELTSLGARFVTVGIRIRDWLKKVNVFDDTNRAVSIEQQCLATRVYILLLIISLVILVIYTSLTYYLSTFTITNPSFEQYQQLQQRYGSDAVSCPCSRSSITHSAFIKLECDFHPVCTSHFISDSYLQELFELYNDLDTAYASSNAYTLQGTIFTHFQTLLALCNLAKDFITDAQQQYLASSVVSTYISDSDLFETETNASLVNFRTTLPNSFVNSLQLIRGLIQGNGLVSAYSTNWYAFTYRIIDQGTVFFKPQYYGSDGCSCATSATCTQPSTPFIDGYLVGCTPLESLLQSTIECLYEQSCVNLLSIYLNMSLPNPPISLNKNKTRFSPTDTIDSIVQQMFVETCSSNVSYNQYFEQCKPDSCSVTLLESGSFSIVITTILGLYGGLTTFLKLVVPFLVFSTYKLVRKYKQRAQVGVQQFSQKAQVQAQQPASTQVPL
;
A
#
# COMPACT_ATOMS: atom_id res chain seq x y z
N MET A 1 -21.21 31.67 -40.57
CA MET A 1 -22.29 32.70 -40.56
C MET A 1 -22.48 33.21 -39.14
N PRO A 2 -23.02 34.43 -38.93
CA PRO A 2 -22.57 35.36 -37.86
C PRO A 2 -23.39 35.21 -36.56
N ALA A 3 -23.08 35.83 -35.42
CA ALA A 3 -22.27 37.04 -35.10
C ALA A 3 -21.79 36.94 -33.60
N MET A 4 -21.06 37.85 -32.91
CA MET A 4 -20.20 39.05 -33.12
C MET A 4 -19.65 39.42 -31.71
N GLU A 5 -18.52 40.10 -31.44
CA GLU A 5 -17.36 40.56 -32.24
C GLU A 5 -16.18 40.87 -31.26
N THR A 6 -14.92 40.59 -31.66
CA THR A 6 -13.64 41.31 -31.40
C THR A 6 -13.28 41.97 -30.01
N VAL A 7 -12.01 42.09 -29.58
CA VAL A 7 -10.70 41.83 -30.23
C VAL A 7 -9.59 41.42 -29.23
N THR A 8 -8.48 40.96 -29.79
CA THR A 8 -7.28 40.36 -29.18
C THR A 8 -6.19 41.33 -28.70
N GLN A 9 -5.65 41.05 -27.50
CA GLN A 9 -4.21 40.77 -27.20
C GLN A 9 -3.14 41.90 -27.17
N ILE A 10 -2.06 41.62 -26.40
CA ILE A 10 -0.63 42.07 -26.50
C ILE A 10 -0.03 42.94 -25.34
N HIS A 11 0.93 42.30 -24.64
CA HIS A 11 2.12 42.75 -23.87
C HIS A 11 2.18 43.90 -22.82
N LEU A 12 2.66 43.49 -21.62
CA LEU A 12 3.78 44.02 -20.81
C LEU A 12 3.87 45.53 -20.45
N SER A 13 3.81 45.86 -19.16
CA SER A 13 5.04 46.03 -18.33
C SER A 13 4.77 46.49 -16.87
N THR A 14 5.84 46.50 -16.08
CA THR A 14 6.02 46.83 -14.65
C THR A 14 5.39 48.14 -14.12
N GLY A 15 4.94 48.13 -12.84
CA GLY A 15 4.67 49.36 -12.06
C GLY A 15 4.27 49.08 -10.60
N ASP A 16 4.83 49.83 -9.63
CA ASP A 16 4.72 49.57 -8.18
C ASP A 16 3.35 49.85 -7.54
N GLY A 17 3.07 49.14 -6.43
CA GLY A 17 1.77 49.03 -5.75
C GLY A 17 1.32 50.19 -4.83
N ILE A 18 0.27 49.92 -4.04
CA ILE A 18 -0.13 50.66 -2.81
C ILE A 18 -1.21 49.87 -2.03
N ASN A 19 -1.45 50.27 -0.77
CA ASN A 19 -2.31 49.60 0.22
C ASN A 19 -3.80 49.47 -0.12
N TRP A 20 -4.43 48.47 0.50
CA TRP A 20 -5.89 48.28 0.54
C TRP A 20 -6.57 49.11 1.64
N SER A 21 -7.81 49.52 1.37
CA SER A 21 -8.78 49.99 2.37
C SER A 21 -10.19 49.59 1.94
N THR A 22 -11.00 49.03 2.85
CA THR A 22 -12.40 48.69 2.58
C THR A 22 -13.32 49.26 3.66
N THR A 23 -14.28 50.07 3.23
CA THR A 23 -15.38 50.62 4.04
C THR A 23 -16.55 49.64 4.11
N GLY A 24 -17.46 49.84 5.07
CA GLY A 24 -18.66 49.02 5.21
C GLY A 24 -19.90 49.84 5.60
N GLY A 25 -21.08 49.22 5.44
CA GLY A 25 -22.40 49.75 5.78
C GLY A 25 -23.48 49.25 4.78
N PRO A 26 -24.75 49.67 4.89
CA PRO A 26 -25.35 50.49 5.97
C PRO A 26 -26.73 49.95 6.44
N VAL A 27 -27.57 50.83 7.05
CA VAL A 27 -29.04 50.69 7.31
C VAL A 27 -29.46 49.74 8.46
N THR A 28 -30.43 50.05 9.35
CA THR A 28 -30.90 51.29 10.03
C THR A 28 -31.74 50.88 11.25
N PHE A 29 -31.83 51.71 12.31
CA PHE A 29 -33.06 51.82 13.13
C PHE A 29 -33.25 53.28 13.63
N ILE A 30 -34.46 53.60 14.10
CA ILE A 30 -35.07 54.95 14.01
C ILE A 30 -35.02 55.76 15.32
N GLN A 31 -34.93 57.09 15.19
CA GLN A 31 -35.04 58.09 16.27
C GLN A 31 -36.34 58.92 16.14
N TYR A 32 -36.91 59.40 17.25
CA TYR A 32 -38.09 60.26 17.26
C TYR A 32 -37.96 61.45 18.24
N GLY A 33 -38.62 62.57 17.90
CA GLY A 33 -39.26 63.49 18.85
C GLY A 33 -38.40 64.62 19.45
N THR A 34 -38.64 65.85 19.01
CA THR A 34 -38.17 67.10 19.64
C THR A 34 -39.27 67.76 20.51
N GLY A 35 -38.87 68.60 21.46
CA GLY A 35 -39.74 69.44 22.30
C GLY A 35 -38.97 70.66 22.81
N ALA A 36 -39.65 71.78 23.11
CA ALA A 36 -39.01 73.11 23.16
C ALA A 36 -39.51 74.03 24.32
N LEU A 37 -38.96 75.26 24.32
CA LEU A 37 -39.31 76.49 25.07
C LEU A 37 -38.62 76.74 26.42
N CYS A 38 -38.62 78.02 26.82
CA CYS A 38 -37.51 78.70 27.50
C CYS A 38 -37.90 79.49 28.78
N GLN A 39 -36.88 80.07 29.43
CA GLN A 39 -36.93 81.14 30.45
C GLN A 39 -37.42 80.73 31.87
N CYS A 40 -36.99 81.35 32.98
CA CYS A 40 -36.05 82.47 33.14
C CYS A 40 -35.21 82.45 34.45
N SER A 41 -34.10 83.21 34.42
CA SER A 41 -33.34 83.84 35.53
C SER A 41 -33.43 83.35 37.00
N SER A 42 -32.28 83.00 37.61
CA SER A 42 -31.59 83.87 38.61
C SER A 42 -30.26 83.29 39.15
N SER A 43 -29.20 84.12 39.17
CA SER A 43 -28.03 84.10 40.07
C SER A 43 -27.55 82.80 40.78
N ALA A 44 -26.37 82.27 40.38
CA ALA A 44 -25.26 81.91 41.31
C ALA A 44 -23.96 81.44 40.60
N SER A 45 -22.92 82.29 40.68
CA SER A 45 -21.47 82.01 40.78
C SER A 45 -20.81 80.65 40.43
N LEU A 46 -19.67 80.76 39.74
CA LEU A 46 -18.41 79.97 39.86
C LEU A 46 -18.30 78.54 39.28
N THR A 47 -17.67 78.48 38.12
CA THR A 47 -16.64 77.50 37.67
C THR A 47 -16.29 76.29 38.56
N ILE A 48 -16.55 75.08 38.05
CA ILE A 48 -15.75 73.87 38.37
C ILE A 48 -15.32 73.19 37.05
N ARG A 49 -14.26 73.72 36.40
CA ARG A 49 -13.62 73.09 35.23
C ARG A 49 -12.39 72.25 35.60
N VAL A 50 -12.33 71.76 36.84
CA VAL A 50 -11.28 70.85 37.33
C VAL A 50 -11.95 69.72 38.13
N SER A 51 -11.86 68.49 37.64
CA SER A 51 -12.36 67.32 38.38
C SER A 51 -11.56 66.06 38.06
N TRP A 52 -11.60 65.53 36.84
CA TRP A 52 -10.98 64.22 36.54
C TRP A 52 -9.46 64.17 36.67
N LYS A 53 -8.69 65.14 36.14
CA LYS A 53 -7.23 65.19 36.37
C LYS A 53 -6.86 65.43 37.85
N GLN A 54 -7.71 66.10 38.64
CA GLN A 54 -7.49 66.27 40.08
C GLN A 54 -7.90 65.02 40.87
N ARG A 55 -9.02 64.36 40.56
CA ARG A 55 -9.45 63.09 41.16
C ARG A 55 -8.48 61.96 40.83
N ALA A 56 -7.95 61.88 39.60
CA ALA A 56 -6.90 60.94 39.24
C ALA A 56 -5.58 61.22 39.97
N ARG A 57 -5.14 62.49 40.07
CA ARG A 57 -3.95 62.88 40.86
C ARG A 57 -4.14 62.69 42.36
N ALA A 58 -5.34 62.91 42.88
CA ALA A 58 -5.70 62.68 44.28
C ALA A 58 -5.75 61.19 44.58
N MET A 59 -6.43 60.38 43.77
CA MET A 59 -6.44 58.92 43.91
C MET A 59 -5.03 58.33 43.74
N ALA A 60 -4.23 58.78 42.77
CA ALA A 60 -2.81 58.41 42.62
C ALA A 60 -1.87 59.10 43.64
N LYS A 61 -2.39 59.95 44.52
CA LYS A 61 -1.72 60.39 45.74
C LYS A 61 -2.15 59.51 46.91
N THR A 62 -3.45 59.35 47.18
CA THR A 62 -4.00 58.45 48.20
C THR A 62 -3.49 57.01 48.06
N VAL A 63 -3.43 56.45 46.85
CA VAL A 63 -2.88 55.11 46.57
C VAL A 63 -1.37 55.08 46.80
N ARG A 64 -0.64 56.13 46.44
CA ARG A 64 0.82 56.24 46.66
C ARG A 64 1.15 56.38 48.14
N ASP A 65 0.46 57.26 48.84
CA ASP A 65 0.60 57.50 50.27
C ASP A 65 0.22 56.21 51.04
N SER A 66 -0.88 55.55 50.64
CA SER A 66 -1.26 54.22 51.15
C SER A 66 -0.22 53.13 50.85
N LEU A 67 0.48 53.18 49.71
CA LEU A 67 1.60 52.28 49.36
C LEU A 67 2.89 52.60 50.14
N VAL A 68 3.14 53.87 50.44
CA VAL A 68 4.31 54.34 51.20
C VAL A 68 4.18 53.98 52.68
N ASP A 69 2.97 54.06 53.23
CA ASP A 69 2.57 53.61 54.56
C ASP A 69 2.14 52.13 54.62
N LEU A 70 2.13 51.41 53.49
CA LEU A 70 1.74 50.01 53.44
C LEU A 70 2.70 49.15 54.26
N ASN A 71 2.16 48.57 55.31
CA ASN A 71 2.82 47.58 56.14
C ASN A 71 1.94 46.33 56.18
N LEU A 72 2.38 45.29 55.47
CA LEU A 72 1.74 43.97 55.39
C LEU A 72 2.18 43.03 56.53
N PHE A 73 3.21 43.42 57.29
CA PHE A 73 3.81 42.66 58.38
C PHE A 73 3.69 43.41 59.73
N LYS A 74 2.57 44.10 59.95
CA LYS A 74 2.26 44.79 61.22
C LYS A 74 2.26 43.79 62.37
N SER A 75 2.91 44.16 63.49
CA SER A 75 2.88 43.38 64.73
C SER A 75 2.50 44.29 65.90
N SER A 76 1.47 43.89 66.66
CA SER A 76 1.04 44.58 67.88
C SER A 76 2.11 44.60 68.98
N LEU A 77 3.02 43.62 68.97
CA LEU A 77 4.07 43.41 69.98
C LEU A 77 5.39 44.16 69.65
N ARG A 78 5.50 44.82 68.49
CA ARG A 78 6.73 45.51 68.06
C ARG A 78 6.42 46.87 67.45
N GLN A 79 6.42 47.88 68.31
CA GLN A 79 5.99 49.26 68.01
C GLN A 79 7.13 50.29 68.05
N GLN A 80 8.40 49.88 68.23
CA GLN A 80 9.51 50.84 68.16
C GLN A 80 9.66 51.40 66.72
N PRO A 81 10.15 52.65 66.55
CA PRO A 81 10.34 53.24 65.21
C PRO A 81 11.27 52.42 64.30
N SER A 82 12.26 51.73 64.90
CA SER A 82 13.15 50.75 64.27
C SER A 82 12.40 49.55 63.69
N ASP A 83 11.55 48.90 64.50
CA ASP A 83 10.70 47.78 64.07
C ASP A 83 9.72 48.21 62.97
N ILE A 84 9.06 49.36 63.10
CA ILE A 84 8.12 49.87 62.10
C ILE A 84 8.83 50.13 60.76
N LYS A 85 10.06 50.68 60.80
CA LYS A 85 10.91 50.85 59.62
C LYS A 85 11.27 49.48 59.00
N GLN A 86 11.62 48.48 59.81
CA GLN A 86 11.91 47.13 59.33
C GLN A 86 10.67 46.46 58.67
N GLN A 87 9.51 46.50 59.33
CA GLN A 87 8.27 45.90 58.81
C GLN A 87 7.84 46.53 57.46
N ARG A 88 8.03 47.85 57.28
CA ARG A 88 7.83 48.55 56.00
C ARG A 88 8.82 48.09 54.92
N TRP A 89 10.09 47.87 55.24
CA TRP A 89 11.07 47.30 54.29
C TRP A 89 10.73 45.86 53.90
N THR A 90 10.37 44.99 54.85
CA THR A 90 9.88 43.62 54.56
C THR A 90 8.67 43.64 53.64
N SER A 91 7.73 44.59 53.86
CA SER A 91 6.55 44.78 53.01
C SER A 91 6.91 45.19 51.58
N ARG A 92 7.87 46.09 51.41
CA ARG A 92 8.34 46.54 50.08
C ARG A 92 9.05 45.43 49.32
N ILE A 93 9.98 44.71 49.97
CA ILE A 93 10.72 43.58 49.38
C ILE A 93 9.76 42.47 48.94
N TYR A 94 8.76 42.16 49.77
CA TYR A 94 7.69 41.21 49.43
C TYR A 94 6.92 41.62 48.18
N ILE A 95 6.50 42.89 48.07
CA ILE A 95 5.78 43.40 46.91
C ILE A 95 6.66 43.34 45.65
N THR A 96 7.92 43.80 45.71
CA THR A 96 8.82 43.80 44.55
C THR A 96 9.12 42.40 44.04
N LEU A 97 9.34 41.43 44.94
CA LEU A 97 9.57 40.04 44.56
C LEU A 97 8.30 39.39 43.98
N LEU A 98 7.13 39.67 44.55
CA LEU A 98 5.85 39.20 44.01
C LEU A 98 5.59 39.77 42.61
N THR A 99 5.79 41.08 42.39
CA THR A 99 5.61 41.69 41.06
C THR A 99 6.62 41.17 40.04
N LEU A 100 7.89 40.98 40.43
CA LEU A 100 8.93 40.45 39.53
C LEU A 100 8.62 39.00 39.13
N ALA A 101 8.25 38.16 40.09
CA ALA A 101 7.87 36.77 39.82
C ALA A 101 6.64 36.68 38.91
N LEU A 102 5.64 37.56 39.09
CA LEU A 102 4.47 37.62 38.20
C LEU A 102 4.83 38.10 36.78
N ILE A 103 5.75 39.06 36.63
CA ILE A 103 6.27 39.47 35.32
C ILE A 103 6.97 38.30 34.61
N ILE A 104 7.85 37.58 35.32
CA ILE A 104 8.55 36.40 34.77
C ILE A 104 7.56 35.30 34.36
N LEU A 105 6.56 35.00 35.21
CA LEU A 105 5.51 34.02 34.90
C LEU A 105 4.63 34.44 33.72
N THR A 106 4.27 35.73 33.59
CA THR A 106 3.57 36.22 32.38
C THR A 106 4.42 36.10 31.13
N LEU A 107 5.71 36.44 31.18
CA LEU A 107 6.59 36.39 30.02
C LEU A 107 6.80 34.94 29.56
N HIS A 108 7.06 34.03 30.49
CA HIS A 108 7.20 32.60 30.21
C HIS A 108 5.90 31.97 29.68
N GLY A 109 4.75 32.33 30.26
CA GLY A 109 3.43 31.87 29.79
C GLY A 109 3.06 32.35 28.37
N LEU A 110 3.47 33.57 28.00
CA LEU A 110 3.24 34.14 26.66
C LEU A 110 4.24 33.66 25.59
N LEU A 111 5.42 33.19 26.00
CA LEU A 111 6.47 32.68 25.10
C LEU A 111 6.45 31.14 24.95
N SER A 112 5.69 30.43 25.77
CA SER A 112 5.52 28.97 25.62
C SER A 112 4.51 28.63 24.53
N PHE A 113 4.88 27.63 23.73
CA PHE A 113 4.02 26.99 22.75
C PHE A 113 3.45 25.70 23.36
N GLU A 114 2.24 25.36 22.95
CA GLU A 114 1.55 24.15 23.33
C GLU A 114 1.04 23.45 22.07
N THR A 115 1.39 22.18 21.91
CA THR A 115 0.84 21.29 20.89
C THR A 115 -0.57 20.91 21.30
N LYS A 116 -1.58 21.39 20.56
CA LYS A 116 -2.97 20.96 20.76
C LYS A 116 -3.39 20.04 19.61
N LEU A 117 -3.95 18.88 19.97
CA LEU A 117 -4.63 17.99 19.03
C LEU A 117 -5.98 18.61 18.67
N ILE A 118 -6.26 18.76 17.39
CA ILE A 118 -7.55 19.21 16.86
C ILE A 118 -8.18 18.03 16.14
N GLN A 119 -9.39 17.65 16.55
CA GLN A 119 -10.19 16.61 15.90
C GLN A 119 -11.42 17.26 15.24
N VAL A 120 -11.64 16.95 13.97
CA VAL A 120 -12.81 17.35 13.18
C VAL A 120 -13.60 16.08 12.85
N SER A 121 -14.80 15.95 13.40
CA SER A 121 -15.72 14.86 13.08
C SER A 121 -16.47 15.13 11.77
N ASN A 122 -16.70 14.07 10.98
CA ASN A 122 -17.38 14.10 9.68
C ASN A 122 -16.94 15.28 8.76
N PRO A 123 -15.63 15.49 8.52
CA PRO A 123 -15.15 16.64 7.76
C PRO A 123 -15.57 16.58 6.29
N SER A 124 -15.93 17.73 5.71
CA SER A 124 -16.21 17.84 4.28
C SER A 124 -14.94 17.72 3.45
N PHE A 125 -15.08 17.32 2.19
CA PHE A 125 -13.99 17.26 1.21
C PHE A 125 -13.14 18.54 1.18
N SER A 126 -13.80 19.70 1.17
CA SER A 126 -13.17 21.02 1.20
C SER A 126 -12.35 21.30 2.46
N ILE A 127 -12.76 20.79 3.63
CA ILE A 127 -11.97 20.92 4.87
C ILE A 127 -10.72 20.05 4.78
N VAL A 128 -10.86 18.79 4.36
CA VAL A 128 -9.72 17.87 4.27
C VAL A 128 -8.71 18.33 3.20
N GLN A 129 -9.18 18.82 2.05
CA GLN A 129 -8.33 19.40 1.02
C GLN A 129 -7.54 20.62 1.53
N GLN A 130 -8.15 21.48 2.35
CA GLN A 130 -7.47 22.61 3.00
C GLN A 130 -6.47 22.15 4.08
N LEU A 131 -6.75 21.09 4.82
CA LEU A 131 -5.80 20.55 5.82
C LEU A 131 -4.59 19.90 5.13
N GLN A 132 -4.82 19.13 4.06
CA GLN A 132 -3.76 18.54 3.23
C GLN A 132 -2.89 19.60 2.54
N SER A 133 -3.43 20.77 2.18
CA SER A 133 -2.65 21.83 1.53
C SER A 133 -1.72 22.62 2.48
N HIS A 134 -1.71 22.33 3.78
CA HIS A 134 -0.88 23.02 4.77
C HIS A 134 0.31 22.16 5.21
N ALA A 135 1.53 22.55 4.83
CA ALA A 135 2.77 21.83 5.13
C ALA A 135 3.03 21.57 6.64
N ASN A 136 2.52 22.44 7.53
CA ASN A 136 2.63 22.26 8.99
C ASN A 136 1.54 21.34 9.59
N ILE A 137 0.60 20.85 8.78
CA ILE A 137 -0.55 20.03 9.20
C ILE A 137 -0.49 18.64 8.56
N ILE A 138 -0.16 18.55 7.27
CA ILE A 138 -0.17 17.30 6.49
C ILE A 138 0.62 16.16 7.16
N SER A 139 1.76 16.45 7.77
CA SER A 139 2.62 15.47 8.46
C SER A 139 2.07 14.94 9.80
N SER A 140 0.95 15.49 10.30
CA SER A 140 0.23 14.97 11.48
C SER A 140 -1.25 14.71 11.23
N LEU A 141 -1.72 14.83 9.98
CA LEU A 141 -3.11 14.69 9.61
C LEU A 141 -3.48 13.21 9.40
N GLN A 142 -4.13 12.63 10.40
CA GLN A 142 -4.70 11.28 10.32
C GLN A 142 -6.22 11.39 10.14
N CYS A 143 -6.79 10.66 9.18
CA CYS A 143 -8.22 10.70 8.85
C CYS A 143 -8.78 9.28 8.73
N SER A 144 -9.57 8.81 9.70
CA SER A 144 -10.10 7.44 9.68
C SER A 144 -11.30 7.31 8.73
N CYS A 145 -11.27 6.37 7.79
CA CYS A 145 -12.42 6.05 6.94
C CYS A 145 -13.52 5.32 7.75
N THR A 146 -14.79 5.43 7.33
CA THR A 146 -15.88 4.56 7.83
C THR A 146 -15.97 3.24 7.06
N GLN A 147 -15.66 3.25 5.75
CA GLN A 147 -15.47 2.05 4.96
C GLN A 147 -13.97 1.74 4.84
N LEU A 148 -13.58 0.53 5.25
CA LEU A 148 -12.18 0.06 5.21
C LEU A 148 -11.79 -0.55 3.86
N THR A 149 -12.78 -0.91 3.04
CA THR A 149 -12.63 -1.63 1.77
C THR A 149 -13.50 -0.97 0.70
N ILE A 150 -12.90 -0.54 -0.41
CA ILE A 150 -13.60 0.17 -1.48
C ILE A 150 -13.20 -0.44 -2.84
N PRO A 151 -14.11 -1.08 -3.60
CA PRO A 151 -13.79 -1.67 -4.91
C PRO A 151 -13.21 -0.64 -5.89
N TYR A 152 -12.15 -0.99 -6.62
CA TYR A 152 -11.48 -0.08 -7.54
C TYR A 152 -12.44 0.52 -8.59
N GLY A 153 -13.44 -0.23 -9.05
CA GLY A 153 -14.47 0.24 -9.99
C GLY A 153 -15.36 1.38 -9.48
N GLN A 154 -15.24 1.80 -8.20
CA GLN A 154 -15.92 2.99 -7.66
C GLN A 154 -15.18 4.31 -7.95
N PHE A 155 -13.89 4.26 -8.30
CA PHE A 155 -13.06 5.46 -8.45
C PHE A 155 -11.91 5.34 -9.47
N ILE A 156 -11.69 4.17 -10.07
CA ILE A 156 -10.86 3.97 -11.26
C ILE A 156 -11.75 3.59 -12.44
N GLN A 157 -11.54 4.22 -13.59
CA GLN A 157 -12.06 3.77 -14.88
C GLN A 157 -10.87 3.42 -15.78
N LEU A 158 -10.89 2.21 -16.35
CA LEU A 158 -9.95 1.72 -17.35
C LEU A 158 -10.74 1.27 -18.59
N GLN A 159 -10.20 1.57 -19.78
CA GLN A 159 -10.73 1.10 -21.05
C GLN A 159 -9.58 0.99 -22.07
N PRO A 160 -9.39 -0.15 -22.75
CA PRO A 160 -8.42 -0.26 -23.84
C PRO A 160 -8.95 0.40 -25.12
N PHE A 161 -8.04 0.87 -25.95
CA PHE A 161 -8.28 1.12 -27.37
C PHE A 161 -7.45 0.13 -28.19
N TYR A 162 -8.11 -0.69 -29.00
CA TYR A 162 -7.46 -1.69 -29.84
C TYR A 162 -7.00 -1.10 -31.19
N HIS A 163 -6.02 -1.74 -31.81
CA HIS A 163 -5.56 -1.49 -33.16
C HIS A 163 -6.70 -1.74 -34.15
N GLN A 164 -6.79 -0.88 -35.16
CA GLN A 164 -7.88 -0.84 -36.15
C GLN A 164 -8.17 -2.18 -36.83
N VAL A 165 -7.21 -3.11 -36.89
CA VAL A 165 -7.41 -4.45 -37.46
C VAL A 165 -8.52 -5.24 -36.75
N CYS A 166 -8.62 -5.15 -35.42
CA CYS A 166 -9.62 -5.88 -34.64
C CYS A 166 -11.05 -5.31 -34.77
N SER A 167 -11.21 -4.24 -35.56
CA SER A 167 -12.50 -3.66 -35.95
C SER A 167 -12.57 -3.41 -37.46
N SER A 168 -11.76 -4.11 -38.25
CA SER A 168 -11.68 -3.99 -39.71
C SER A 168 -12.39 -5.15 -40.41
N ASP A 169 -12.66 -4.98 -41.70
CA ASP A 169 -13.32 -6.04 -42.48
C ASP A 169 -12.47 -7.34 -42.53
N PHE A 170 -11.15 -7.26 -42.35
CA PHE A 170 -10.22 -8.40 -42.37
C PHE A 170 -10.38 -9.40 -41.21
N VAL A 171 -11.23 -9.10 -40.21
CA VAL A 171 -11.63 -10.04 -39.15
C VAL A 171 -13.13 -10.35 -39.15
N THR A 172 -13.82 -10.08 -40.27
CA THR A 172 -15.25 -10.39 -40.44
C THR A 172 -15.46 -11.73 -41.14
N ASP A 173 -16.61 -12.35 -40.87
CA ASP A 173 -17.02 -13.61 -41.50
C ASP A 173 -17.19 -13.44 -43.02
N ASP A 174 -17.65 -12.28 -43.49
CA ASP A 174 -17.76 -11.94 -44.92
C ASP A 174 -16.39 -11.97 -45.63
N TRP A 175 -15.32 -11.51 -44.97
CA TRP A 175 -13.95 -11.59 -45.51
C TRP A 175 -13.41 -13.02 -45.48
N ILE A 176 -13.67 -13.77 -44.40
CA ILE A 176 -13.19 -15.15 -44.23
C ILE A 176 -13.88 -16.09 -45.24
N THR A 177 -15.20 -15.95 -45.46
CA THR A 177 -15.97 -16.78 -46.40
C THR A 177 -15.69 -16.43 -47.87
N ALA A 178 -15.19 -15.22 -48.18
CA ALA A 178 -14.75 -14.88 -49.53
C ALA A 178 -13.60 -15.78 -50.05
N PHE A 179 -12.86 -16.46 -49.16
CA PHE A 179 -11.89 -17.47 -49.57
C PHE A 179 -12.53 -18.81 -49.99
N ASP A 180 -13.69 -19.18 -49.42
CA ASP A 180 -14.44 -20.38 -49.82
C ASP A 180 -15.05 -20.19 -51.23
N ASP A 181 -15.55 -18.99 -51.51
CA ASP A 181 -15.99 -18.58 -52.86
C ASP A 181 -14.82 -18.55 -53.86
N LEU A 182 -13.63 -18.12 -53.43
CA LEU A 182 -12.42 -18.12 -54.25
C LEU A 182 -11.94 -19.54 -54.58
N ASP A 183 -11.85 -20.45 -53.60
CA ASP A 183 -11.49 -21.85 -53.85
C ASP A 183 -12.51 -22.52 -54.78
N THR A 184 -13.81 -22.31 -54.53
CA THR A 184 -14.89 -22.78 -55.41
C THR A 184 -14.72 -22.28 -56.86
N ALA A 185 -14.34 -21.02 -57.04
CA ALA A 185 -14.11 -20.44 -58.36
C ALA A 185 -12.83 -20.97 -59.05
N LEU A 186 -11.74 -21.18 -58.31
CA LEU A 186 -10.48 -21.76 -58.81
C LEU A 186 -10.62 -23.25 -59.15
N TYR A 187 -11.32 -24.01 -58.32
CA TYR A 187 -11.68 -25.41 -58.57
C TYR A 187 -12.52 -25.55 -59.85
N THR A 188 -13.52 -24.68 -60.04
CA THR A 188 -14.44 -24.71 -61.19
C THR A 188 -13.72 -24.58 -62.55
N ILE A 189 -12.57 -23.90 -62.58
CA ILE A 189 -11.74 -23.74 -63.79
C ILE A 189 -10.59 -24.75 -63.89
N ASN A 190 -10.50 -25.71 -62.96
CA ASN A 190 -9.46 -26.74 -62.91
C ASN A 190 -8.02 -26.17 -62.87
N LEU A 191 -7.83 -25.04 -62.20
CA LEU A 191 -6.50 -24.58 -61.80
C LEU A 191 -6.18 -25.19 -60.44
N GLY A 192 -5.24 -26.12 -60.39
CA GLY A 192 -4.63 -26.52 -59.13
C GLY A 192 -3.93 -25.32 -58.49
N ILE A 193 -4.15 -25.12 -57.19
CA ILE A 193 -3.57 -24.04 -56.38
C ILE A 193 -2.15 -24.44 -55.93
N ASN A 194 -1.25 -23.47 -55.73
CA ASN A 194 0.09 -23.72 -55.15
C ASN A 194 0.01 -23.62 -53.62
N LEU A 195 0.77 -24.42 -52.88
CA LEU A 195 0.78 -24.40 -51.40
C LEU A 195 1.22 -23.04 -50.80
N LEU A 196 1.85 -22.17 -51.59
CA LEU A 196 2.26 -20.81 -51.22
C LEU A 196 1.41 -19.72 -51.92
N ASP A 197 0.25 -20.08 -52.49
CA ASP A 197 -0.69 -19.14 -53.08
C ASP A 197 -1.59 -18.49 -52.02
N PHE A 198 -1.74 -17.16 -52.07
CA PHE A 198 -2.55 -16.39 -51.12
C PHE A 198 -4.01 -16.85 -51.00
N ALA A 199 -4.58 -17.55 -51.99
CA ALA A 199 -5.92 -18.15 -51.89
C ALA A 199 -6.05 -19.14 -50.71
N LEU A 200 -4.96 -19.74 -50.25
CA LEU A 200 -4.95 -20.64 -49.09
C LEU A 200 -4.82 -19.90 -47.74
N SER A 201 -4.67 -18.58 -47.73
CA SER A 201 -4.35 -17.82 -46.50
C SER A 201 -5.51 -17.62 -45.52
N GLN A 202 -6.73 -18.09 -45.82
CA GLN A 202 -7.92 -17.98 -44.97
C GLN A 202 -7.68 -18.28 -43.47
N PRO A 203 -6.95 -19.34 -43.06
CA PRO A 203 -6.75 -19.66 -41.64
C PRO A 203 -5.93 -18.61 -40.88
N LEU A 204 -5.13 -17.77 -41.57
CA LEU A 204 -4.45 -16.64 -40.92
C LEU A 204 -5.46 -15.58 -40.47
N PHE A 205 -6.52 -15.33 -41.25
CA PHE A 205 -7.58 -14.38 -40.89
C PHE A 205 -8.53 -14.93 -39.83
N VAL A 206 -8.85 -16.24 -39.88
CA VAL A 206 -9.56 -16.94 -38.80
C VAL A 206 -8.79 -16.83 -37.48
N LEU A 207 -7.47 -17.05 -37.50
CA LEU A 207 -6.64 -16.92 -36.32
C LEU A 207 -6.52 -15.45 -35.85
N LEU A 208 -6.45 -14.49 -36.77
CA LEU A 208 -6.42 -13.06 -36.45
C LEU A 208 -7.72 -12.62 -35.77
N GLN A 209 -8.88 -13.05 -36.28
CA GLN A 209 -10.19 -12.86 -35.64
C GLN A 209 -10.19 -13.48 -34.23
N ALA A 210 -9.77 -14.74 -34.10
CA ALA A 210 -9.72 -15.44 -32.81
C ALA A 210 -8.79 -14.76 -31.79
N LEU A 211 -7.63 -14.24 -32.21
CA LEU A 211 -6.70 -13.53 -31.34
C LEU A 211 -7.23 -12.15 -30.91
N CYS A 212 -7.94 -11.43 -31.79
CA CYS A 212 -8.65 -10.20 -31.44
C CYS A 212 -9.79 -10.46 -30.43
N VAL A 213 -10.58 -11.52 -30.61
CA VAL A 213 -11.64 -11.93 -29.67
C VAL A 213 -11.04 -12.33 -28.33
N TYR A 214 -10.05 -13.24 -28.33
CA TYR A 214 -9.42 -13.75 -27.10
C TYR A 214 -8.70 -12.65 -26.30
N SER A 215 -8.09 -11.67 -26.98
CA SER A 215 -7.57 -10.45 -26.33
C SER A 215 -8.68 -9.73 -25.57
N ASN A 216 -9.79 -9.43 -26.26
CA ASN A 216 -10.87 -8.64 -25.70
C ASN A 216 -11.62 -9.37 -24.56
N GLU A 217 -11.81 -10.68 -24.65
CA GLU A 217 -12.38 -11.50 -23.56
C GLU A 217 -11.44 -11.54 -22.35
N THR A 218 -10.14 -11.76 -22.56
CA THR A 218 -9.13 -11.76 -21.48
C THR A 218 -9.12 -10.43 -20.73
N ILE A 219 -9.16 -9.29 -21.45
CA ILE A 219 -9.21 -7.96 -20.82
C ILE A 219 -10.56 -7.73 -20.13
N ALA A 220 -11.68 -8.20 -20.69
CA ALA A 220 -12.99 -8.05 -20.07
C ALA A 220 -13.08 -8.79 -18.72
N ASP A 221 -12.58 -10.02 -18.62
CA ASP A 221 -12.59 -10.80 -17.38
C ASP A 221 -11.55 -10.33 -16.36
N ALA A 222 -10.36 -9.92 -16.82
CA ALA A 222 -9.37 -9.26 -15.96
C ALA A 222 -9.94 -7.95 -15.38
N LEU A 223 -10.57 -7.11 -16.21
CA LEU A 223 -11.18 -5.85 -15.78
C LEU A 223 -12.37 -6.08 -14.84
N GLN A 224 -13.18 -7.12 -15.08
CA GLN A 224 -14.28 -7.53 -14.19
C GLN A 224 -13.76 -7.93 -12.79
N THR A 225 -12.59 -8.57 -12.75
CA THR A 225 -11.90 -8.93 -11.50
C THR A 225 -11.33 -7.69 -10.82
N PHE A 226 -10.54 -6.90 -11.54
CA PHE A 226 -9.95 -5.64 -11.08
C PHE A 226 -10.97 -4.68 -10.46
N GLN A 227 -12.11 -4.46 -11.12
CA GLN A 227 -13.16 -3.56 -10.63
C GLN A 227 -13.79 -4.01 -9.30
N ARG A 228 -13.78 -5.33 -9.00
CA ARG A 228 -14.27 -5.91 -7.75
C ARG A 228 -13.23 -5.92 -6.63
N THR A 229 -11.95 -6.00 -6.97
CA THR A 229 -10.85 -5.97 -5.99
C THR A 229 -10.92 -4.69 -5.15
N PRO A 230 -10.92 -4.78 -3.80
CA PRO A 230 -11.02 -3.62 -2.94
C PRO A 230 -9.65 -3.01 -2.63
N LEU A 231 -9.56 -1.68 -2.76
CA LEU A 231 -8.58 -0.89 -2.01
C LEU A 231 -8.89 -1.03 -0.52
N VAL A 232 -7.95 -1.60 0.23
CA VAL A 232 -8.02 -1.71 1.69
C VAL A 232 -7.28 -0.52 2.31
N SER A 233 -7.97 0.32 3.09
CA SER A 233 -7.30 1.31 3.93
C SER A 233 -8.17 1.77 5.11
N ALA A 234 -7.58 1.79 6.30
CA ALA A 234 -8.19 2.40 7.49
C ALA A 234 -8.06 3.93 7.54
N GLN A 235 -7.16 4.51 6.74
CA GLN A 235 -6.91 5.95 6.69
C GLN A 235 -7.14 6.51 5.28
N LEU A 236 -7.71 7.72 5.19
CA LEU A 236 -7.86 8.43 3.93
C LEU A 236 -6.47 8.82 3.39
N LEU A 237 -6.09 8.24 2.26
CA LEU A 237 -4.87 8.54 1.53
C LEU A 237 -4.82 10.03 1.15
N THR A 238 -3.64 10.66 1.09
CA THR A 238 -3.54 12.01 0.51
C THR A 238 -3.78 11.96 -1.01
N VAL A 239 -4.05 13.12 -1.62
CA VAL A 239 -4.20 13.23 -3.09
C VAL A 239 -2.97 12.68 -3.84
N ASN A 240 -1.78 12.79 -3.27
CA ASN A 240 -0.54 12.30 -3.90
C ASN A 240 -0.38 10.79 -3.71
N ASP A 241 -0.59 10.28 -2.49
CA ASP A 241 -0.43 8.84 -2.20
C ASP A 241 -1.46 8.02 -2.97
N PHE A 242 -2.71 8.50 -3.04
CA PHE A 242 -3.74 7.94 -3.89
C PHE A 242 -3.29 7.88 -5.35
N LYS A 243 -2.81 8.99 -5.94
CA LYS A 243 -2.35 9.00 -7.33
C LYS A 243 -1.20 8.01 -7.58
N ASN A 244 -0.21 7.99 -6.70
CA ASN A 244 0.96 7.12 -6.82
C ASN A 244 0.54 5.65 -6.72
N GLN A 245 -0.25 5.29 -5.70
CA GLN A 245 -0.72 3.93 -5.49
C GLN A 245 -1.65 3.48 -6.63
N MET A 246 -2.59 4.32 -7.09
CA MET A 246 -3.49 3.94 -8.18
C MET A 246 -2.71 3.80 -9.50
N SER A 247 -1.69 4.63 -9.75
CA SER A 247 -0.82 4.46 -10.92
C SER A 247 -0.02 3.15 -10.87
N SER A 248 0.40 2.71 -9.67
CA SER A 248 1.07 1.41 -9.49
C SER A 248 0.10 0.25 -9.74
N VAL A 249 -1.09 0.29 -9.15
CA VAL A 249 -2.13 -0.73 -9.27
C VAL A 249 -2.65 -0.88 -10.71
N ILE A 250 -2.75 0.23 -11.46
CA ILE A 250 -3.12 0.20 -12.89
C ILE A 250 -1.99 -0.44 -13.71
N HIS A 251 -0.73 -0.07 -13.46
CA HIS A 251 0.41 -0.66 -14.17
C HIS A 251 0.58 -2.16 -13.89
N GLU A 252 0.36 -2.58 -12.65
CA GLU A 252 0.36 -3.99 -12.23
C GLU A 252 -0.72 -4.80 -12.98
N PHE A 253 -1.95 -4.27 -13.07
CA PHE A 253 -3.03 -4.84 -13.88
C PHE A 253 -2.71 -4.94 -15.38
N GLU A 254 -2.12 -3.89 -15.97
CA GLU A 254 -1.73 -3.88 -17.39
C GLU A 254 -0.66 -4.96 -17.68
N LEU A 255 0.29 -5.18 -16.77
CA LEU A 255 1.33 -6.21 -16.89
C LEU A 255 0.79 -7.63 -16.67
N GLU A 256 0.02 -7.87 -15.61
CA GLU A 256 -0.54 -9.18 -15.27
C GLU A 256 -1.45 -9.72 -16.38
N THR A 257 -2.34 -8.86 -16.90
CA THR A 257 -3.27 -9.20 -17.99
C THR A 257 -2.50 -9.55 -19.27
N THR A 258 -1.51 -8.73 -19.65
CA THR A 258 -0.70 -8.95 -20.85
C THR A 258 0.11 -10.24 -20.75
N SER A 259 0.76 -10.48 -19.61
CA SER A 259 1.62 -11.67 -19.43
C SER A 259 0.79 -12.96 -19.42
N THR A 260 -0.37 -12.96 -18.77
CA THR A 260 -1.28 -14.13 -18.72
C THR A 260 -1.72 -14.56 -20.12
N PHE A 261 -2.08 -13.60 -20.97
CA PHE A 261 -2.40 -13.83 -22.39
C PHE A 261 -1.20 -14.41 -23.15
N LEU A 262 -0.01 -13.82 -23.01
CA LEU A 262 1.18 -14.25 -23.75
C LEU A 262 1.67 -15.63 -23.35
N HIS A 263 1.65 -15.98 -22.05
CA HIS A 263 2.04 -17.30 -21.57
C HIS A 263 1.19 -18.42 -22.17
N PHE A 264 -0.12 -18.20 -22.33
CA PHE A 264 -0.99 -19.17 -23.01
C PHE A 264 -0.63 -19.33 -24.50
N ILE A 265 -0.43 -18.22 -25.21
CA ILE A 265 -0.06 -18.25 -26.65
C ILE A 265 1.32 -18.89 -26.87
N GLN A 266 2.32 -18.56 -26.05
CA GLN A 266 3.66 -19.14 -26.09
C GLN A 266 3.63 -20.65 -25.81
N LEU A 267 2.89 -21.08 -24.79
CA LEU A 267 2.75 -22.50 -24.44
C LEU A 267 2.03 -23.27 -25.55
N LEU A 268 0.92 -22.75 -26.08
CA LEU A 268 0.19 -23.35 -27.20
C LEU A 268 1.10 -23.50 -28.43
N ARG A 269 1.81 -22.45 -28.83
CA ARG A 269 2.72 -22.43 -29.98
C ARG A 269 3.84 -23.46 -29.85
N ASN A 270 4.55 -23.48 -28.72
CA ASN A 270 5.62 -24.44 -28.46
C ASN A 270 5.10 -25.89 -28.41
N ILE A 271 3.97 -26.14 -27.72
CA ILE A 271 3.44 -27.50 -27.58
C ILE A 271 2.84 -28.03 -28.90
N THR A 272 2.28 -27.17 -29.75
CA THR A 272 1.90 -27.52 -31.14
C THR A 272 3.13 -27.85 -32.00
N TYR A 273 4.20 -27.07 -31.89
CA TYR A 273 5.45 -27.26 -32.62
C TYR A 273 6.16 -28.58 -32.26
N VAL A 274 6.43 -28.86 -30.98
CA VAL A 274 7.23 -30.04 -30.59
C VAL A 274 6.51 -31.38 -30.84
N ASN A 275 5.17 -31.37 -30.81
CA ASN A 275 4.37 -32.53 -31.23
C ASN A 275 4.21 -32.60 -32.76
N GLN A 276 4.66 -31.59 -33.51
CA GLN A 276 4.45 -31.40 -34.94
C GLN A 276 3.01 -31.71 -35.36
N ILE A 277 2.04 -31.05 -34.72
CA ILE A 277 0.64 -31.21 -35.11
C ILE A 277 0.47 -30.77 -36.57
N MET A 278 -0.24 -31.57 -37.36
CA MET A 278 -0.51 -31.29 -38.77
C MET A 278 -1.30 -29.98 -38.92
N SER A 279 -0.68 -28.99 -39.56
CA SER A 279 -1.35 -27.74 -39.96
C SER A 279 -2.38 -28.01 -41.04
N GLY A 280 -3.57 -27.42 -40.94
CA GLY A 280 -4.61 -27.48 -41.99
C GLY A 280 -4.21 -26.83 -43.32
N LEU A 281 -3.07 -26.11 -43.36
CA LEU A 281 -2.46 -25.57 -44.58
C LEU A 281 -1.47 -26.52 -45.26
N GLU A 282 -1.22 -27.72 -44.71
CA GLU A 282 -0.10 -28.60 -45.10
C GLU A 282 1.27 -27.87 -45.02
N SER A 283 1.38 -26.91 -44.10
CA SER A 283 2.50 -25.96 -44.02
C SER A 283 3.72 -26.46 -43.22
N ASN A 284 3.54 -27.40 -42.28
CA ASN A 284 4.66 -28.03 -41.56
C ASN A 284 5.02 -29.43 -42.07
N PHE A 285 4.15 -30.07 -42.85
CA PHE A 285 4.35 -31.43 -43.35
C PHE A 285 3.96 -31.55 -44.82
N ASN A 286 4.61 -32.47 -45.53
CA ASN A 286 4.18 -32.96 -46.84
C ASN A 286 3.85 -34.46 -46.73
N SER A 287 3.17 -35.02 -47.74
CA SER A 287 2.85 -36.45 -47.80
C SER A 287 3.30 -37.11 -49.11
N THR A 288 3.74 -38.38 -49.02
CA THR A 288 3.98 -39.26 -50.18
C THR A 288 3.22 -40.56 -49.99
N VAL A 289 2.86 -41.22 -51.11
CA VAL A 289 2.13 -42.49 -51.10
C VAL A 289 2.97 -43.57 -51.77
N SER A 290 3.21 -44.69 -51.08
CA SER A 290 4.08 -45.78 -51.53
C SER A 290 3.45 -47.16 -51.34
N GLY A 291 3.99 -48.18 -52.02
CA GLY A 291 3.54 -49.58 -51.92
C GLY A 291 2.70 -50.07 -53.10
N VAL A 292 2.19 -51.32 -53.00
CA VAL A 292 1.52 -52.03 -54.12
C VAL A 292 0.31 -52.88 -53.69
N SER A 293 -0.04 -52.92 -52.40
CA SER A 293 -1.04 -53.85 -51.84
C SER A 293 -1.89 -53.22 -50.72
N SER A 294 -1.23 -52.54 -49.78
CA SER A 294 -1.80 -51.50 -48.93
C SER A 294 -0.88 -50.30 -49.06
N TYR A 295 -1.41 -49.15 -49.50
CA TYR A 295 -0.56 -48.01 -49.80
C TYR A 295 -0.29 -47.23 -48.52
N GLN A 296 0.97 -47.22 -48.09
CA GLN A 296 1.42 -46.46 -46.93
C GLN A 296 1.52 -44.99 -47.33
N VAL A 297 0.96 -44.12 -46.50
CA VAL A 297 1.14 -42.68 -46.62
C VAL A 297 2.24 -42.30 -45.63
N SER A 298 3.37 -41.84 -46.16
CA SER A 298 4.52 -41.37 -45.38
C SER A 298 4.49 -39.84 -45.32
N PHE A 299 4.55 -39.29 -44.11
CA PHE A 299 4.70 -37.86 -43.89
C PHE A 299 6.16 -37.51 -43.63
N PHE A 300 6.56 -36.33 -44.10
CA PHE A 300 7.91 -35.75 -43.95
C PHE A 300 7.76 -34.25 -43.68
N MET A 301 8.71 -33.66 -42.96
CA MET A 301 8.57 -32.25 -42.55
C MET A 301 8.85 -31.29 -43.71
N THR A 302 8.07 -30.22 -43.80
CA THR A 302 8.23 -29.20 -44.84
C THR A 302 9.57 -28.47 -44.67
N THR A 303 10.28 -28.27 -45.78
CA THR A 303 11.48 -27.43 -45.83
C THR A 303 11.19 -26.19 -46.66
N TYR A 304 11.59 -25.02 -46.17
CA TYR A 304 11.47 -23.76 -46.89
C TYR A 304 12.84 -23.29 -47.35
N THR A 305 12.93 -22.85 -48.61
CA THR A 305 14.17 -22.33 -49.20
C THR A 305 13.96 -20.87 -49.62
N THR A 306 14.66 -19.97 -48.94
CA THR A 306 14.66 -18.53 -49.24
C THR A 306 15.92 -18.16 -50.01
N THR A 307 15.77 -17.72 -51.26
CA THR A 307 16.88 -17.27 -52.11
C THR A 307 17.13 -15.78 -51.92
N ASP A 308 18.08 -15.46 -51.06
CA ASP A 308 18.59 -14.10 -50.92
C ASP A 308 19.59 -13.78 -52.05
N SER A 309 19.81 -12.50 -52.33
CA SER A 309 20.54 -12.03 -53.53
C SER A 309 21.99 -12.55 -53.71
N ASN A 310 22.59 -13.13 -52.66
CA ASN A 310 23.91 -13.78 -52.71
C ASN A 310 23.95 -15.20 -52.09
N SER A 311 22.82 -15.72 -51.59
CA SER A 311 22.82 -16.99 -50.82
C SER A 311 21.43 -17.62 -50.76
N SER A 312 21.36 -18.93 -51.02
CA SER A 312 20.18 -19.75 -50.71
C SER A 312 20.28 -20.24 -49.27
N TYR A 313 19.31 -19.89 -48.44
CA TYR A 313 19.12 -20.46 -47.11
C TYR A 313 17.96 -21.46 -47.15
N THR A 314 18.12 -22.61 -46.50
CA THR A 314 17.08 -23.64 -46.38
C THR A 314 16.95 -24.02 -44.92
N CYS A 315 15.72 -23.99 -44.41
CA CYS A 315 15.35 -24.41 -43.06
C CYS A 315 14.34 -25.57 -43.13
N SER A 316 14.19 -26.31 -42.02
CA SER A 316 13.20 -27.38 -41.89
C SER A 316 12.26 -27.10 -40.74
N CYS A 317 10.96 -27.32 -40.98
CA CYS A 317 9.96 -27.27 -39.92
C CYS A 317 10.19 -28.30 -38.82
N ALA A 318 11.04 -29.31 -39.04
CA ALA A 318 11.47 -30.25 -38.01
C ALA A 318 12.36 -29.60 -36.93
N ASN A 319 13.29 -28.71 -37.30
CA ASN A 319 14.33 -28.19 -36.38
C ASN A 319 14.27 -26.67 -36.13
N ASP A 320 13.64 -25.90 -37.02
CA ASP A 320 13.51 -24.45 -36.90
C ASP A 320 12.02 -24.04 -36.86
N ALA A 321 11.55 -23.62 -35.67
CA ALA A 321 10.20 -23.09 -35.48
C ALA A 321 9.96 -21.74 -36.18
N THR A 322 11.02 -21.00 -36.49
CA THR A 322 10.92 -19.71 -37.21
C THR A 322 10.88 -19.88 -38.73
N CYS A 323 11.12 -21.10 -39.23
CA CYS A 323 11.25 -21.43 -40.64
C CYS A 323 10.02 -21.01 -41.46
N LYS A 324 10.27 -20.24 -42.53
CA LYS A 324 9.22 -19.60 -43.34
C LYS A 324 9.67 -19.27 -44.76
N THR A 325 8.69 -18.97 -45.59
CA THR A 325 8.81 -18.39 -46.93
C THR A 325 7.73 -17.31 -47.14
N GLN A 326 7.80 -16.56 -48.23
CA GLN A 326 6.83 -15.49 -48.53
C GLN A 326 5.59 -16.05 -49.27
N TRP A 327 4.39 -15.56 -48.94
CA TRP A 327 3.19 -15.86 -49.74
C TRP A 327 3.26 -15.16 -51.10
N GLY A 328 2.64 -15.75 -52.13
CA GLY A 328 2.62 -15.18 -53.48
C GLY A 328 1.31 -15.41 -54.24
N LEU A 329 1.28 -14.93 -55.48
CA LEU A 329 0.19 -15.13 -56.44
C LEU A 329 0.68 -16.03 -57.58
N TYR A 330 0.28 -17.30 -57.59
CA TYR A 330 0.77 -18.35 -58.47
C TYR A 330 -0.28 -18.68 -59.53
N SER A 331 0.08 -18.55 -60.80
CA SER A 331 -0.85 -18.81 -61.91
C SER A 331 -1.21 -20.29 -62.10
N ARG A 332 -0.47 -21.23 -61.47
CA ARG A 332 -0.65 -22.69 -61.49
C ARG A 332 0.03 -23.34 -60.28
N SER A 333 -0.48 -24.46 -59.80
CA SER A 333 0.11 -25.28 -58.72
C SER A 333 1.59 -25.60 -58.94
N THR A 334 2.00 -25.94 -60.17
CA THR A 334 3.38 -26.34 -60.49
C THR A 334 4.33 -25.16 -60.72
N ALA A 335 3.93 -23.92 -60.43
CA ALA A 335 4.81 -22.76 -60.59
C ALA A 335 5.75 -22.62 -59.39
N VAL A 336 7.06 -22.59 -59.65
CA VAL A 336 8.11 -22.47 -58.61
C VAL A 336 8.34 -21.02 -58.17
N ILE A 337 7.97 -20.05 -59.01
CA ILE A 337 8.16 -18.61 -58.79
C ILE A 337 6.78 -17.94 -58.83
N PRO A 338 6.42 -17.09 -57.85
CA PRO A 338 5.16 -16.37 -57.86
C PRO A 338 5.15 -15.27 -58.94
N SER A 339 3.95 -14.96 -59.45
CA SER A 339 3.70 -13.84 -60.36
C SER A 339 3.81 -12.48 -59.64
N TYR A 340 3.55 -12.49 -58.32
CA TYR A 340 3.71 -11.38 -57.38
C TYR A 340 3.98 -11.97 -55.99
N SER A 341 4.98 -11.48 -55.27
CA SER A 341 5.29 -11.88 -53.89
C SER A 341 4.70 -10.84 -52.93
N LEU A 342 3.91 -11.25 -51.94
CA LEU A 342 3.16 -10.34 -51.07
C LEU A 342 4.10 -9.69 -50.04
N PRO A 343 4.31 -8.37 -50.06
CA PRO A 343 5.19 -7.69 -49.10
C PRO A 343 4.80 -7.99 -47.64
N GLY A 344 5.78 -8.38 -46.84
CA GLY A 344 5.62 -8.62 -45.40
C GLY A 344 4.75 -9.82 -44.99
N PHE A 345 4.22 -10.62 -45.93
CA PHE A 345 3.27 -11.71 -45.63
C PHE A 345 3.92 -13.09 -45.87
N TYR A 346 3.93 -13.95 -44.85
CA TYR A 346 4.72 -15.19 -44.82
C TYR A 346 3.90 -16.45 -44.53
N CYS A 347 4.28 -17.55 -45.18
CA CYS A 347 3.91 -18.91 -44.81
C CYS A 347 5.05 -19.50 -43.97
N ALA A 348 4.75 -19.91 -42.75
CA ALA A 348 5.66 -20.61 -41.85
C ALA A 348 5.07 -21.98 -41.50
N CYS A 349 5.81 -22.77 -40.72
CA CYS A 349 5.43 -24.13 -40.38
C CYS A 349 4.01 -24.26 -39.82
N GLN A 350 3.65 -23.45 -38.81
CA GLN A 350 2.30 -23.44 -38.24
C GLN A 350 1.55 -22.15 -38.62
N VAL A 351 0.22 -22.21 -38.67
CA VAL A 351 -0.64 -21.04 -38.96
C VAL A 351 -0.35 -19.87 -38.02
N VAL A 352 -0.06 -20.17 -36.75
CA VAL A 352 0.30 -19.18 -35.73
C VAL A 352 1.64 -18.49 -36.04
N ASP A 353 2.66 -19.24 -36.43
CA ASP A 353 3.94 -18.67 -36.87
C ASP A 353 3.80 -17.87 -38.18
N SER A 354 2.96 -18.34 -39.12
CA SER A 354 2.67 -17.65 -40.38
C SER A 354 2.06 -16.27 -40.12
N LEU A 355 1.06 -16.20 -39.24
CA LEU A 355 0.42 -14.94 -38.87
C LEU A 355 1.36 -14.05 -38.05
N LEU A 356 1.93 -14.55 -36.94
CA LEU A 356 2.74 -13.76 -36.02
C LEU A 356 3.96 -13.15 -36.71
N GLN A 357 4.65 -13.92 -37.56
CA GLN A 357 5.83 -13.44 -38.29
C GLN A 357 5.51 -12.55 -39.50
N SER A 358 4.24 -12.43 -39.89
CA SER A 358 3.77 -11.52 -40.94
C SER A 358 3.56 -10.10 -40.41
N THR A 359 3.57 -9.13 -41.32
CA THR A 359 3.08 -7.76 -41.09
C THR A 359 1.70 -7.60 -41.74
N LEU A 360 1.03 -6.48 -41.46
CA LEU A 360 -0.24 -6.13 -42.11
C LEU A 360 -0.04 -5.11 -43.26
N GLU A 361 1.18 -4.90 -43.75
CA GLU A 361 1.49 -3.78 -44.64
C GLU A 361 0.68 -3.82 -45.95
N CYS A 362 0.48 -5.01 -46.53
CA CYS A 362 -0.34 -5.24 -47.73
C CYS A 362 -1.78 -4.69 -47.63
N PHE A 363 -2.35 -4.62 -46.42
CA PHE A 363 -3.76 -4.30 -46.14
C PHE A 363 -4.02 -2.82 -45.85
N TYR A 364 -2.99 -1.96 -45.90
CA TYR A 364 -3.12 -0.51 -45.70
C TYR A 364 -3.50 0.25 -46.99
N ASP A 365 -4.23 1.35 -46.81
CA ASP A 365 -4.75 2.24 -47.87
C ASP A 365 -3.66 2.91 -48.72
N ASN A 366 -2.42 2.89 -48.27
CA ASN A 366 -1.26 3.41 -48.98
C ASN A 366 -0.49 2.35 -49.81
N GLN A 367 -0.94 1.09 -49.85
CA GLN A 367 -0.33 0.02 -50.65
C GLN A 367 -1.21 -0.44 -51.82
N ASP A 368 -0.59 -0.72 -52.97
CA ASP A 368 -1.23 -1.33 -54.15
C ASP A 368 -1.52 -2.84 -53.98
N CYS A 369 -1.06 -3.47 -52.89
CA CYS A 369 -1.03 -4.92 -52.73
C CYS A 369 -2.42 -5.57 -52.82
N MET A 370 -3.40 -5.09 -52.05
CA MET A 370 -4.78 -5.59 -52.14
C MET A 370 -5.42 -5.39 -53.51
N ARG A 371 -5.10 -4.31 -54.23
CA ARG A 371 -5.59 -4.10 -55.60
C ARG A 371 -4.98 -5.14 -56.55
N ILE A 372 -3.68 -5.41 -56.46
CA ILE A 372 -2.99 -6.44 -57.26
C ILE A 372 -3.58 -7.83 -56.99
N ILE A 373 -3.89 -8.16 -55.73
CA ILE A 373 -4.57 -9.38 -55.32
C ILE A 373 -5.95 -9.48 -55.99
N THR A 374 -6.80 -8.47 -55.86
CA THR A 374 -8.15 -8.47 -56.46
C THR A 374 -8.11 -8.55 -57.98
N ASP A 375 -7.22 -7.77 -58.64
CA ASP A 375 -7.02 -7.80 -60.09
C ASP A 375 -6.57 -9.21 -60.56
N PHE A 376 -5.68 -9.86 -59.82
CA PHE A 376 -5.13 -11.18 -60.16
C PHE A 376 -6.19 -12.30 -60.11
N TYR A 377 -6.98 -12.39 -59.04
CA TYR A 377 -8.00 -13.45 -58.93
C TYR A 377 -9.22 -13.19 -59.82
N ASN A 378 -9.57 -11.93 -60.08
CA ASN A 378 -10.56 -11.56 -61.10
C ASN A 378 -10.16 -12.09 -62.48
N VAL A 379 -8.93 -11.83 -62.92
CA VAL A 379 -8.41 -12.36 -64.19
C VAL A 379 -8.30 -13.88 -64.18
N SER A 380 -7.77 -14.46 -63.10
CA SER A 380 -7.55 -15.92 -63.00
C SER A 380 -8.86 -16.70 -63.03
N THR A 381 -9.89 -16.24 -62.31
CA THR A 381 -11.23 -16.86 -62.31
C THR A 381 -12.10 -16.48 -63.51
N SER A 382 -11.53 -15.78 -64.51
CA SER A 382 -12.24 -15.30 -65.72
C SER A 382 -13.44 -14.40 -65.42
N GLY A 383 -13.39 -13.62 -64.33
CA GLY A 383 -14.45 -12.74 -63.87
C GLY A 383 -15.56 -13.41 -63.06
N ASN A 384 -15.40 -14.69 -62.68
CA ASN A 384 -16.38 -15.39 -61.84
C ASN A 384 -16.26 -15.02 -60.34
N PHE A 385 -15.09 -14.57 -59.90
CA PHE A 385 -14.86 -14.13 -58.52
C PHE A 385 -14.18 -12.75 -58.48
N THR A 386 -14.62 -11.93 -57.52
CA THR A 386 -13.91 -10.75 -57.03
C THR A 386 -14.11 -10.69 -55.52
N PHE A 387 -13.05 -10.40 -54.75
CA PHE A 387 -13.23 -10.04 -53.34
C PHE A 387 -14.24 -8.88 -53.21
N GLY A 388 -15.00 -8.88 -52.12
CA GLY A 388 -16.02 -7.86 -51.85
C GLY A 388 -15.45 -6.44 -51.69
N ASN A 389 -16.33 -5.46 -51.46
CA ASN A 389 -15.90 -4.08 -51.21
C ASN A 389 -15.52 -3.89 -49.73
N PHE A 390 -14.32 -4.33 -49.36
CA PHE A 390 -13.71 -4.15 -48.03
C PHE A 390 -13.00 -2.80 -47.90
N THR A 391 -12.87 -2.33 -46.66
CA THR A 391 -12.13 -1.12 -46.28
C THR A 391 -10.69 -1.45 -45.90
N LEU A 392 -9.74 -0.75 -46.51
CA LEU A 392 -8.31 -0.86 -46.20
C LEU A 392 -7.99 -0.19 -44.86
N LEU A 393 -6.96 -0.67 -44.17
CA LEU A 393 -6.48 -0.07 -42.93
C LEU A 393 -5.92 1.33 -43.21
N ASN A 394 -6.22 2.30 -42.33
CA ASN A 394 -5.82 3.70 -42.52
C ASN A 394 -4.35 3.90 -42.11
N SER A 395 -3.46 4.18 -43.08
CA SER A 395 -2.01 4.37 -42.82
C SER A 395 -1.70 5.69 -42.12
N SER A 396 -2.70 6.56 -41.97
CA SER A 396 -2.60 7.89 -41.38
C SER A 396 -3.35 7.98 -40.04
N PHE A 397 -3.62 6.84 -39.39
CA PHE A 397 -4.31 6.78 -38.10
C PHE A 397 -3.50 7.51 -37.01
N ILE A 398 -3.97 8.69 -36.62
CA ILE A 398 -3.28 9.56 -35.65
C ILE A 398 -3.38 8.94 -34.26
N GLY A 399 -2.25 8.43 -33.77
CA GLY A 399 -2.14 7.86 -32.42
C GLY A 399 -1.89 6.36 -32.37
N SER A 400 -1.66 5.68 -33.51
CA SER A 400 -1.10 4.33 -33.45
C SER A 400 0.28 4.33 -32.82
N ARG A 401 0.58 3.33 -31.99
CA ARG A 401 1.94 3.05 -31.50
C ARG A 401 2.74 2.14 -32.44
N TYR A 402 2.09 1.59 -33.46
CA TYR A 402 2.67 0.64 -34.41
C TYR A 402 3.00 1.33 -35.76
N THR A 403 3.95 0.74 -36.48
CA THR A 403 4.24 1.10 -37.88
C THR A 403 3.49 0.15 -38.83
N ILE A 404 3.27 0.55 -40.09
CA ILE A 404 2.62 -0.32 -41.09
C ILE A 404 3.34 -1.66 -41.30
N ASN A 405 4.67 -1.68 -41.11
CA ASN A 405 5.54 -2.86 -41.18
C ASN A 405 5.82 -3.51 -39.81
N SER A 406 5.05 -3.18 -38.77
CA SER A 406 5.10 -3.93 -37.50
C SER A 406 4.54 -5.35 -37.72
N THR A 407 5.15 -6.36 -37.10
CA THR A 407 4.67 -7.74 -37.16
C THR A 407 3.37 -7.91 -36.38
N VAL A 408 2.52 -8.87 -36.75
CA VAL A 408 1.34 -9.23 -35.94
C VAL A 408 1.78 -9.73 -34.56
N GLU A 409 2.96 -10.36 -34.43
CA GLU A 409 3.59 -10.65 -33.14
C GLU A 409 3.80 -9.39 -32.28
N SER A 410 4.18 -8.26 -32.88
CA SER A 410 4.32 -6.99 -32.16
C SER A 410 2.97 -6.48 -31.63
N LEU A 411 1.88 -6.65 -32.39
CA LEU A 411 0.53 -6.29 -31.95
C LEU A 411 0.04 -7.26 -30.85
N VAL A 412 0.18 -8.57 -31.07
CA VAL A 412 -0.18 -9.64 -30.13
C VAL A 412 0.61 -9.51 -28.81
N SER A 413 1.88 -9.11 -28.85
CA SER A 413 2.73 -8.85 -27.66
C SER A 413 2.15 -7.81 -26.69
N GLN A 414 1.15 -7.05 -27.13
CA GLN A 414 0.46 -6.01 -26.38
C GLN A 414 -1.07 -6.16 -26.49
N MET A 415 -1.57 -7.37 -26.77
CA MET A 415 -3.00 -7.69 -26.88
C MET A 415 -3.76 -6.83 -27.92
N PHE A 416 -3.08 -6.41 -28.99
CA PHE A 416 -3.53 -5.41 -29.98
C PHE A 416 -3.85 -4.02 -29.40
N ILE A 417 -3.42 -3.68 -28.18
CA ILE A 417 -3.74 -2.40 -27.56
C ILE A 417 -2.84 -1.28 -28.11
N GLU A 418 -3.47 -0.21 -28.58
CA GLU A 418 -2.85 1.06 -28.98
C GLU A 418 -2.59 1.95 -27.76
N SER A 419 -3.58 2.09 -26.87
CA SER A 419 -3.46 2.85 -25.63
C SER A 419 -4.53 2.47 -24.61
N TRP A 420 -4.26 2.77 -23.33
CA TRP A 420 -5.23 2.66 -22.24
C TRP A 420 -5.80 4.04 -21.90
N SER A 421 -7.13 4.18 -21.95
CA SER A 421 -7.86 5.28 -21.33
C SER A 421 -8.03 5.00 -19.84
N ASN A 422 -7.16 5.57 -19.02
CA ASN A 422 -7.27 5.51 -17.57
C ASN A 422 -7.73 6.85 -16.97
N SER A 423 -8.54 6.80 -15.92
CA SER A 423 -8.82 7.96 -15.07
C SER A 423 -9.07 7.54 -13.62
N THR A 424 -8.68 8.40 -12.67
CA THR A 424 -8.81 8.14 -11.23
C THR A 424 -9.48 9.33 -10.54
N ASN A 425 -10.49 9.05 -9.71
CA ASN A 425 -11.37 10.06 -9.11
C ASN A 425 -11.26 10.09 -7.58
N TYR A 426 -10.36 10.93 -7.07
CA TYR A 426 -10.16 11.13 -5.63
C TYR A 426 -11.43 11.63 -4.91
N SER A 427 -12.34 12.32 -5.59
CA SER A 427 -13.62 12.77 -5.00
C SER A 427 -14.58 11.59 -4.77
N SER A 428 -14.63 10.64 -5.71
CA SER A 428 -15.39 9.39 -5.53
C SER A 428 -14.78 8.51 -4.43
N TYR A 429 -13.45 8.36 -4.42
CA TYR A 429 -12.74 7.66 -3.34
C TYR A 429 -13.02 8.28 -1.96
N PHE A 430 -12.95 9.61 -1.84
CA PHE A 430 -13.29 10.32 -0.60
C PHE A 430 -14.74 10.08 -0.17
N ALA A 431 -15.68 10.13 -1.12
CA ALA A 431 -17.10 9.91 -0.85
C ALA A 431 -17.40 8.50 -0.34
N GLN A 432 -16.68 7.48 -0.80
CA GLN A 432 -16.81 6.09 -0.33
C GLN A 432 -16.07 5.85 1.00
N CYS A 433 -14.86 6.39 1.18
CA CYS A 433 -14.13 6.33 2.46
C CYS A 433 -14.93 7.00 3.59
N GLN A 434 -15.60 8.13 3.28
CA GLN A 434 -16.41 8.93 4.19
C GLN A 434 -15.77 9.08 5.59
N PRO A 435 -14.78 9.98 5.75
CA PRO A 435 -13.99 10.06 6.98
C PRO A 435 -14.83 10.31 8.24
N ALA A 436 -14.74 9.42 9.23
CA ALA A 436 -15.44 9.54 10.51
C ALA A 436 -14.90 10.71 11.35
N SER A 437 -13.58 10.84 11.41
CA SER A 437 -12.91 12.03 11.91
C SER A 437 -11.50 12.17 11.35
N CYS A 438 -11.07 13.41 11.15
CA CYS A 438 -9.67 13.77 10.96
C CYS A 438 -9.11 14.38 12.25
N SER A 439 -7.92 13.98 12.66
CA SER A 439 -7.15 14.57 13.75
C SER A 439 -5.79 15.06 13.26
N TYR A 440 -5.37 16.23 13.72
CA TYR A 440 -4.05 16.79 13.45
C TYR A 440 -3.52 17.57 14.65
N THR A 441 -2.20 17.75 14.73
CA THR A 441 -1.56 18.54 15.80
C THR A 441 -1.16 19.91 15.30
N ILE A 442 -1.31 20.94 16.14
CA ILE A 442 -0.79 22.28 15.83
C ILE A 442 -0.12 22.92 17.05
N SER A 443 1.09 23.43 16.85
CA SER A 443 1.85 24.18 17.84
C SER A 443 1.39 25.64 17.88
N GLN A 444 0.60 26.01 18.89
CA GLN A 444 0.09 27.37 19.07
C GLN A 444 0.59 27.98 20.39
N ARG A 445 0.58 29.31 20.51
CA ARG A 445 0.90 29.97 21.79
C ARG A 445 -0.25 29.80 22.77
N ASN A 446 0.05 29.75 24.06
CA ASN A 446 -0.97 29.71 25.11
C ASN A 446 -1.98 30.85 24.94
N ASN A 447 -3.28 30.53 25.09
CA ASN A 447 -4.32 31.55 25.10
C ASN A 447 -4.10 32.52 26.28
N LEU A 448 -4.39 33.80 26.09
CA LEU A 448 -4.31 34.82 27.13
C LEU A 448 -5.17 34.47 28.35
N VAL A 449 -6.35 33.88 28.14
CA VAL A 449 -7.24 33.38 29.21
C VAL A 449 -6.58 32.23 29.98
N GLU A 450 -5.97 31.28 29.27
CA GLU A 450 -5.31 30.11 29.85
C GLU A 450 -4.04 30.49 30.63
N THR A 451 -3.29 31.45 30.11
CA THR A 451 -2.15 32.08 30.79
C THR A 451 -2.61 32.75 32.08
N ILE A 452 -3.72 33.50 32.03
CA ILE A 452 -4.31 34.15 33.21
C ILE A 452 -4.77 33.12 34.25
N THR A 453 -5.43 32.03 33.88
CA THR A 453 -5.86 31.01 34.86
C THR A 453 -4.67 30.29 35.50
N ARG A 454 -3.62 29.94 34.73
CA ARG A 454 -2.35 29.39 35.26
C ARG A 454 -1.72 30.37 36.28
N ILE A 455 -1.70 31.67 35.99
CA ILE A 455 -1.20 32.72 36.91
C ILE A 455 -2.09 32.87 38.16
N VAL A 456 -3.41 32.89 38.02
CA VAL A 456 -4.36 33.09 39.14
C VAL A 456 -4.27 31.98 40.18
N GLY A 457 -4.06 30.72 39.76
CA GLY A 457 -3.74 29.63 40.68
C GLY A 457 -2.42 29.87 41.42
N LEU A 458 -1.34 30.10 40.66
CA LEU A 458 0.01 30.28 41.23
C LEU A 458 0.14 31.51 42.15
N ILE A 459 -0.62 32.59 41.93
CA ILE A 459 -0.66 33.78 42.80
C ILE A 459 -0.89 33.40 44.26
N GLY A 460 -1.80 32.45 44.54
CA GLY A 460 -2.14 32.08 45.91
C GLY A 460 -0.98 31.39 46.64
N GLY A 461 -0.35 30.39 46.00
CA GLY A 461 0.81 29.68 46.56
C GLY A 461 2.03 30.61 46.71
N LEU A 462 2.34 31.37 45.66
CA LEU A 462 3.46 32.33 45.62
C LEU A 462 3.33 33.41 46.71
N SER A 463 2.12 33.95 46.91
CA SER A 463 1.80 34.93 47.97
C SER A 463 2.05 34.38 49.38
N VAL A 464 1.66 33.12 49.66
CA VAL A 464 1.90 32.50 50.97
C VAL A 464 3.39 32.20 51.18
N SER A 465 4.07 31.60 50.19
CA SER A 465 5.50 31.28 50.29
C SER A 465 6.37 32.52 50.48
N LEU A 466 6.12 33.61 49.74
CA LEU A 466 6.83 34.88 49.92
C LEU A 466 6.54 35.53 51.28
N ARG A 467 5.34 35.38 51.86
CA ARG A 467 5.05 35.87 53.22
C ARG A 467 5.83 35.14 54.31
N ILE A 468 6.24 33.89 54.07
CA ILE A 468 7.09 33.12 54.99
C ILE A 468 8.57 33.45 54.74
N LEU A 469 9.01 33.38 53.48
CA LEU A 469 10.43 33.52 53.12
C LEU A 469 10.98 34.93 53.32
N VAL A 470 10.24 35.99 52.95
CA VAL A 470 10.77 37.36 52.98
C VAL A 470 11.11 37.84 54.40
N PRO A 471 10.31 37.59 55.46
CA PRO A 471 10.74 37.82 56.83
C PRO A 471 12.04 37.10 57.22
N PHE A 472 12.20 35.82 56.86
CA PHE A 472 13.44 35.07 57.13
C PHE A 472 14.64 35.63 56.37
N LEU A 473 14.49 35.97 55.08
CA LEU A 473 15.53 36.58 54.26
C LEU A 473 15.96 37.95 54.79
N VAL A 474 15.01 38.80 55.20
CA VAL A 474 15.31 40.11 55.82
C VAL A 474 16.01 39.94 57.18
N ILE A 475 15.60 38.98 58.00
CA ILE A 475 16.28 38.68 59.27
C ILE A 475 17.70 38.14 59.04
N ALA A 476 17.89 37.24 58.07
CA ALA A 476 19.19 36.69 57.70
C ALA A 476 20.13 37.77 57.14
N TYR A 477 19.63 38.61 56.22
CA TYR A 477 20.35 39.76 55.67
C TYR A 477 20.80 40.74 56.78
N ILE A 478 19.92 41.06 57.72
CA ILE A 478 20.25 41.90 58.89
C ILE A 478 21.26 41.20 59.81
N ALA A 479 21.18 39.88 60.00
CA ALA A 479 22.16 39.12 60.79
C ALA A 479 23.54 39.06 60.12
N ILE A 480 23.59 38.95 58.79
CA ILE A 480 24.82 39.00 57.98
C ILE A 480 25.45 40.40 58.06
N ILE A 481 24.67 41.46 57.85
CA ILE A 481 25.17 42.84 57.98
C ILE A 481 25.65 43.13 59.41
N ARG A 482 24.93 42.67 60.45
CA ARG A 482 25.39 42.82 61.84
C ARG A 482 26.70 42.11 62.11
N ARG A 483 26.92 40.91 61.55
CA ARG A 483 28.21 40.20 61.63
C ARG A 483 29.34 40.94 60.90
N LEU A 484 29.06 41.51 59.74
CA LEU A 484 30.01 42.33 58.97
C LEU A 484 30.35 43.67 59.65
N TRP A 485 29.54 44.12 60.62
CA TRP A 485 29.77 45.33 61.41
C TRP A 485 30.24 45.05 62.86
N SER A 486 30.45 43.79 63.24
CA SER A 486 30.82 43.39 64.61
C SER A 486 32.21 42.73 64.70
N GLN A 487 33.21 43.26 63.99
CA GLN A 487 34.58 42.70 63.97
C GLN A 487 35.55 43.32 65.00
N HIS A 488 35.02 43.91 66.07
CA HIS A 488 35.77 44.30 67.28
C HIS A 488 34.93 44.00 68.54
N GLN A 489 34.96 42.73 68.99
CA GLN A 489 35.11 42.28 70.38
C GLN A 489 35.20 40.74 70.37
N GLU A 490 35.97 40.12 71.29
CA GLU A 490 36.17 38.67 71.34
C GLU A 490 35.12 37.93 72.18
N ALA A 491 34.70 36.73 71.73
CA ALA A 491 34.21 35.62 72.57
C ALA A 491 34.09 34.32 71.75
N VAL A 492 34.57 33.19 72.28
CA VAL A 492 34.64 31.86 71.63
C VAL A 492 34.60 30.76 72.72
N PRO A 493 34.03 29.57 72.51
CA PRO A 493 32.89 29.14 71.68
C PRO A 493 31.76 28.48 72.53
N GLU A 494 30.74 27.90 71.90
CA GLU A 494 30.23 26.60 72.39
C GLU A 494 29.66 25.73 71.24
N LEU A 495 30.11 24.47 71.16
CA LEU A 495 29.77 23.52 70.10
C LEU A 495 28.65 22.57 70.55
N THR A 496 27.39 22.99 70.41
CA THR A 496 26.23 22.15 70.75
C THR A 496 25.67 21.41 69.53
N SER A 497 25.41 20.10 69.69
CA SER A 497 25.10 19.19 68.59
C SER A 497 23.73 19.44 67.93
N LEU A 498 23.62 19.17 66.63
CA LEU A 498 22.38 19.40 65.87
C LEU A 498 21.19 18.61 66.44
N GLY A 499 21.41 17.41 67.01
CA GLY A 499 20.35 16.57 67.56
C GLY A 499 19.53 17.26 68.66
N ALA A 500 20.18 18.01 69.56
CA ALA A 500 19.50 18.72 70.64
C ALA A 500 18.50 19.77 70.14
N ARG A 501 18.84 20.45 69.03
CA ARG A 501 17.97 21.48 68.43
C ARG A 501 16.65 20.91 67.92
N PHE A 502 16.63 19.72 67.32
CA PHE A 502 15.41 19.13 66.79
C PHE A 502 14.40 18.76 67.89
N VAL A 503 14.87 18.24 69.04
CA VAL A 503 13.99 17.94 70.19
C VAL A 503 13.38 19.21 70.77
N THR A 504 14.18 20.26 70.97
CA THR A 504 13.67 21.55 71.48
C THR A 504 12.71 22.23 70.49
N VAL A 505 12.95 22.09 69.18
CA VAL A 505 12.04 22.57 68.13
C VAL A 505 10.73 21.77 68.12
N GLY A 506 10.77 20.43 68.23
CA GLY A 506 9.58 19.60 68.30
C GLY A 506 8.65 19.93 69.48
N ILE A 507 9.23 20.16 70.67
CA ILE A 507 8.48 20.60 71.86
C ILE A 507 7.85 21.99 71.62
N ARG A 508 8.61 22.95 71.05
CA ARG A 508 8.10 24.28 70.71
C ARG A 508 6.98 24.22 69.66
N ILE A 509 7.09 23.36 68.65
CA ILE A 509 6.04 23.15 67.63
C ILE A 509 4.77 22.56 68.28
N ARG A 510 4.91 21.57 69.17
CA ARG A 510 3.78 20.96 69.89
C ARG A 510 3.02 21.98 70.74
N ASP A 511 3.74 22.83 71.48
CA ASP A 511 3.11 23.79 72.38
C ASP A 511 2.68 25.09 71.65
N TRP A 512 3.22 25.36 70.45
CA TRP A 512 2.68 26.31 69.47
C TRP A 512 1.36 25.79 68.88
N LEU A 513 1.30 24.55 68.38
CA LEU A 513 0.08 23.92 67.85
C LEU A 513 -1.09 23.93 68.84
N LYS A 514 -0.82 23.79 70.15
CA LYS A 514 -1.85 23.92 71.21
C LYS A 514 -2.44 25.34 71.34
N LYS A 515 -1.71 26.37 70.90
CA LYS A 515 -2.06 27.80 71.02
C LYS A 515 -2.34 28.49 69.67
N VAL A 516 -2.23 27.77 68.55
CA VAL A 516 -2.49 28.32 67.22
C VAL A 516 -3.98 28.61 67.05
N ASN A 517 -4.28 29.90 66.85
CA ASN A 517 -5.55 30.42 66.37
C ASN A 517 -5.29 31.10 65.02
N VAL A 518 -5.89 30.60 63.94
CA VAL A 518 -5.79 31.15 62.57
C VAL A 518 -6.89 32.20 62.34
N PHE A 519 -7.89 32.27 63.22
CA PHE A 519 -9.05 33.14 63.13
C PHE A 519 -9.11 34.12 64.32
N ASP A 520 -7.97 34.76 64.60
CA ASP A 520 -7.83 35.83 65.59
C ASP A 520 -8.41 37.14 65.03
N ASP A 521 -9.71 37.36 65.21
CA ASP A 521 -10.38 38.64 64.97
C ASP A 521 -10.76 39.32 66.30
N THR A 522 -10.58 40.63 66.33
CA THR A 522 -10.70 41.50 67.52
C THR A 522 -12.14 41.97 67.80
N ASN A 523 -13.09 41.69 66.90
CA ASN A 523 -14.50 42.00 67.10
C ASN A 523 -15.17 41.05 68.12
N ARG A 524 -15.64 41.63 69.23
CA ARG A 524 -16.09 40.93 70.45
C ARG A 524 -17.46 40.24 70.36
N ALA A 525 -17.67 39.38 69.36
CA ALA A 525 -18.93 38.64 69.14
C ALA A 525 -18.79 37.10 69.18
N VAL A 526 -17.57 36.57 69.30
CA VAL A 526 -17.22 35.14 69.19
C VAL A 526 -16.32 34.74 70.36
N SER A 527 -16.45 33.53 70.90
CA SER A 527 -15.57 33.06 71.99
C SER A 527 -14.24 32.51 71.47
N ILE A 528 -13.17 32.64 72.25
CA ILE A 528 -11.83 32.14 71.89
C ILE A 528 -11.85 30.63 71.61
N GLU A 529 -12.69 29.87 72.31
CA GLU A 529 -12.91 28.44 72.06
C GLU A 529 -13.43 28.15 70.65
N GLN A 530 -14.34 28.98 70.12
CA GLN A 530 -14.89 28.82 68.77
C GLN A 530 -13.84 29.11 67.69
N GLN A 531 -12.98 30.12 67.90
CA GLN A 531 -11.88 30.44 67.00
C GLN A 531 -10.80 29.33 66.98
N CYS A 532 -10.45 28.80 68.16
CA CYS A 532 -9.57 27.65 68.30
C CYS A 532 -10.15 26.36 67.68
N LEU A 533 -11.46 26.12 67.80
CA LEU A 533 -12.13 24.98 67.16
C LEU A 533 -12.13 25.11 65.64
N ALA A 534 -12.51 26.29 65.11
CA ALA A 534 -12.43 26.58 63.68
C ALA A 534 -11.01 26.39 63.13
N THR A 535 -9.99 26.78 63.89
CA THR A 535 -8.59 26.58 63.51
C THR A 535 -8.22 25.10 63.41
N ARG A 536 -8.67 24.26 64.35
CA ARG A 536 -8.43 22.80 64.31
C ARG A 536 -9.14 22.13 63.13
N VAL A 537 -10.39 22.50 62.87
CA VAL A 537 -11.18 22.02 61.72
C VAL A 537 -10.52 22.44 60.39
N TYR A 538 -10.04 23.68 60.30
CA TYR A 538 -9.30 24.19 59.13
C TYR A 538 -8.02 23.38 58.87
N ILE A 539 -7.20 23.12 59.90
CA ILE A 539 -5.96 22.33 59.75
C ILE A 539 -6.27 20.89 59.32
N LEU A 540 -7.27 20.24 59.94
CA LEU A 540 -7.65 18.87 59.62
C LEU A 540 -8.18 18.72 58.19
N LEU A 541 -9.08 19.62 57.76
CA LEU A 541 -9.61 19.61 56.39
C LEU A 541 -8.52 19.92 55.35
N LEU A 542 -7.58 20.82 55.66
CA LEU A 542 -6.44 21.14 54.79
C LEU A 542 -5.50 19.93 54.62
N ILE A 543 -5.22 19.19 55.69
CA ILE A 543 -4.40 17.96 55.62
C ILE A 543 -5.12 16.88 54.78
N ILE A 544 -6.40 16.62 55.06
CA ILE A 544 -7.18 15.60 54.32
C ILE A 544 -7.26 15.93 52.82
N SER A 545 -7.57 17.18 52.47
CA SER A 545 -7.66 17.59 51.06
C SER A 545 -6.32 17.55 50.34
N LEU A 546 -5.20 17.85 51.02
CA LEU A 546 -3.86 17.68 50.45
C LEU A 546 -3.49 16.21 50.25
N VAL A 547 -3.82 15.32 51.20
CA VAL A 547 -3.59 13.87 51.06
C VAL A 547 -4.40 13.29 49.89
N ILE A 548 -5.67 13.68 49.75
CA ILE A 548 -6.52 13.28 48.61
C ILE A 548 -5.92 13.78 47.28
N LEU A 549 -5.46 15.04 47.24
CA LEU A 549 -4.85 15.62 46.03
C LEU A 549 -3.55 14.91 45.62
N VAL A 550 -2.69 14.58 46.60
CA VAL A 550 -1.46 13.79 46.37
C VAL A 550 -1.81 12.42 45.82
N ILE A 551 -2.72 11.69 46.46
CA ILE A 551 -3.12 10.34 46.02
C ILE A 551 -3.69 10.40 44.60
N TYR A 552 -4.66 11.28 44.34
CA TYR A 552 -5.29 11.45 43.02
C TYR A 552 -4.25 11.76 41.92
N THR A 553 -3.38 12.75 42.15
CA THR A 553 -2.37 13.13 41.14
C THR A 553 -1.28 12.06 40.95
N SER A 554 -0.95 11.28 41.98
CA SER A 554 -0.01 10.15 41.87
C SER A 554 -0.56 8.91 41.17
N LEU A 555 -1.89 8.72 41.19
CA LEU A 555 -2.60 7.64 40.50
C LEU A 555 -3.07 8.02 39.10
N THR A 556 -2.84 9.26 38.65
CA THR A 556 -3.16 9.70 37.29
C THR A 556 -1.98 9.39 36.37
N TYR A 557 -2.23 8.55 35.36
CA TYR A 557 -1.30 8.30 34.25
C TYR A 557 -1.50 9.33 33.14
N TYR A 558 -0.44 9.63 32.41
CA TYR A 558 -0.43 10.56 31.28
C TYR A 558 0.23 9.89 30.07
N LEU A 559 -0.32 10.13 28.88
CA LEU A 559 0.32 9.74 27.64
C LEU A 559 1.43 10.75 27.32
N SER A 560 2.64 10.24 27.17
CA SER A 560 3.85 10.99 26.87
C SER A 560 4.33 10.55 25.49
N THR A 561 4.16 11.41 24.48
CA THR A 561 4.61 11.15 23.11
C THR A 561 5.81 12.02 22.78
N PHE A 562 6.92 11.40 22.41
CA PHE A 562 8.08 12.11 21.85
C PHE A 562 8.31 11.71 20.40
N THR A 563 8.91 12.62 19.62
CA THR A 563 9.11 12.47 18.17
C THR A 563 10.58 12.66 17.80
N ILE A 564 11.12 11.75 17.00
CA ILE A 564 12.46 11.86 16.39
C ILE A 564 12.28 12.09 14.89
N THR A 565 12.89 13.14 14.35
CA THR A 565 12.85 13.51 12.93
C THR A 565 13.99 12.86 12.15
N ASN A 566 13.72 12.31 10.97
CA ASN A 566 14.68 11.62 10.10
C ASN A 566 15.56 10.58 10.83
N PRO A 567 14.96 9.59 11.53
CA PRO A 567 15.73 8.55 12.23
C PRO A 567 16.49 7.66 11.24
N SER A 568 17.67 7.19 11.65
CA SER A 568 18.37 6.10 10.94
C SER A 568 17.76 4.74 11.30
N PHE A 569 18.08 3.69 10.51
CA PHE A 569 17.62 2.33 10.79
C PHE A 569 18.04 1.85 12.18
N GLU A 570 19.28 2.11 12.60
CA GLU A 570 19.79 1.72 13.92
C GLU A 570 19.10 2.49 15.05
N GLN A 571 18.74 3.75 14.82
CA GLN A 571 17.97 4.53 15.78
C GLN A 571 16.55 3.98 15.93
N TYR A 572 15.87 3.68 14.82
CA TYR A 572 14.57 3.03 14.81
C TYR A 572 14.59 1.67 15.50
N GLN A 573 15.56 0.81 15.18
CA GLN A 573 15.73 -0.50 15.81
C GLN A 573 15.96 -0.38 17.33
N GLN A 574 16.74 0.62 17.78
CA GLN A 574 16.91 0.93 19.20
C GLN A 574 15.61 1.41 19.88
N LEU A 575 14.72 2.11 19.17
CA LEU A 575 13.40 2.49 19.71
C LEU A 575 12.53 1.25 19.89
N GLN A 576 12.40 0.40 18.87
CA GLN A 576 11.62 -0.84 18.95
C GLN A 576 12.12 -1.75 20.09
N GLN A 577 13.42 -2.04 20.13
CA GLN A 577 14.03 -2.88 21.18
C GLN A 577 13.84 -2.33 22.60
N ARG A 578 13.69 -1.02 22.75
CA ARG A 578 13.58 -0.35 24.06
C ARG A 578 12.14 -0.16 24.56
N TYR A 579 11.19 -0.01 23.64
CA TYR A 579 9.82 0.40 23.98
C TYR A 579 8.74 -0.58 23.49
N GLY A 580 9.09 -1.56 22.66
CA GLY A 580 8.13 -2.45 21.99
C GLY A 580 7.61 -1.86 20.68
N SER A 581 7.24 -2.72 19.74
CA SER A 581 6.72 -2.34 18.42
C SER A 581 5.42 -1.54 18.51
N ASP A 582 4.46 -2.00 19.33
CA ASP A 582 3.18 -1.31 19.61
C ASP A 582 3.32 0.16 20.07
N ALA A 583 4.46 0.52 20.66
CA ALA A 583 4.70 1.86 21.19
C ALA A 583 5.35 2.81 20.19
N VAL A 584 5.86 2.32 19.05
CA VAL A 584 6.67 3.06 18.08
C VAL A 584 5.94 3.15 16.73
N SER A 585 5.46 4.34 16.38
CA SER A 585 4.74 4.60 15.12
C SER A 585 5.51 5.58 14.25
N CYS A 586 5.97 5.11 13.08
CA CYS A 586 6.69 5.91 12.09
C CYS A 586 5.93 5.90 10.75
N PRO A 587 5.29 7.00 10.33
CA PRO A 587 4.70 7.09 8.99
C PRO A 587 5.78 7.02 7.91
N CYS A 588 5.54 6.26 6.84
CA CYS A 588 6.42 6.21 5.68
C CYS A 588 6.21 7.44 4.78
N SER A 589 7.28 7.96 4.17
CA SER A 589 7.21 8.98 3.11
C SER A 589 6.82 8.38 1.75
N ARG A 590 6.88 7.05 1.62
CA ARG A 590 6.34 6.25 0.50
C ARG A 590 5.45 5.15 1.06
N SER A 591 4.16 5.19 0.71
CA SER A 591 3.17 4.21 1.19
C SER A 591 3.04 2.95 0.33
N SER A 592 3.78 2.88 -0.79
CA SER A 592 3.81 1.75 -1.72
C SER A 592 5.27 1.47 -2.07
N ILE A 593 5.73 0.24 -1.83
CA ILE A 593 7.12 -0.18 -1.99
C ILE A 593 7.15 -1.49 -2.77
N THR A 594 7.77 -1.49 -3.95
CA THR A 594 7.87 -2.68 -4.81
C THR A 594 8.72 -3.78 -4.15
N HIS A 595 8.35 -5.04 -4.31
CA HIS A 595 9.12 -6.16 -3.75
C HIS A 595 10.57 -6.17 -4.27
N SER A 596 10.81 -5.79 -5.53
CA SER A 596 12.15 -5.54 -6.12
C SER A 596 13.07 -4.64 -5.30
N ALA A 597 12.52 -3.75 -4.47
CA ALA A 597 13.31 -2.81 -3.70
C ALA A 597 13.91 -3.41 -2.40
N PHE A 598 13.45 -4.59 -1.97
CA PHE A 598 13.89 -5.26 -0.73
C PHE A 598 13.94 -6.81 -0.80
N ILE A 599 13.50 -7.43 -1.90
CA ILE A 599 13.56 -8.86 -2.17
C ILE A 599 14.43 -9.10 -3.41
N LYS A 600 15.28 -10.13 -3.35
CA LYS A 600 15.88 -10.78 -4.51
C LYS A 600 15.41 -12.22 -4.61
N LEU A 601 15.09 -12.67 -5.82
CA LEU A 601 14.74 -14.05 -6.15
C LEU A 601 15.77 -14.60 -7.14
N GLU A 602 16.29 -15.79 -6.86
CA GLU A 602 17.25 -16.48 -7.73
C GLU A 602 16.86 -17.97 -7.74
N CYS A 603 16.58 -18.53 -8.93
CA CYS A 603 16.17 -19.93 -9.10
C CYS A 603 17.19 -20.73 -9.92
N ASP A 604 17.64 -21.85 -9.38
CA ASP A 604 18.46 -22.85 -10.04
C ASP A 604 17.57 -23.87 -10.77
N PHE A 605 17.91 -24.17 -12.01
CA PHE A 605 17.21 -25.13 -12.86
C PHE A 605 17.94 -26.48 -12.91
N HIS A 606 17.16 -27.54 -13.16
CA HIS A 606 17.59 -28.92 -13.25
C HIS A 606 18.79 -29.05 -14.21
N PRO A 607 19.86 -29.80 -13.87
CA PRO A 607 21.09 -29.87 -14.68
C PRO A 607 20.86 -30.18 -16.16
N VAL A 608 19.81 -30.94 -16.50
CA VAL A 608 19.45 -31.21 -17.91
C VAL A 608 19.16 -29.94 -18.70
N CYS A 609 18.51 -28.93 -18.08
CA CYS A 609 18.13 -27.66 -18.69
C CYS A 609 19.31 -26.69 -18.93
N THR A 610 20.54 -27.12 -18.64
CA THR A 610 21.81 -26.44 -18.97
C THR A 610 22.86 -27.41 -19.55
N SER A 611 22.44 -28.59 -20.01
CA SER A 611 23.33 -29.67 -20.46
C SER A 611 23.49 -29.73 -21.99
N HIS A 612 24.52 -30.47 -22.45
CA HIS A 612 24.75 -30.77 -23.86
C HIS A 612 23.56 -31.52 -24.51
N PHE A 613 22.72 -32.19 -23.73
CA PHE A 613 21.57 -32.95 -24.26
C PHE A 613 20.46 -32.06 -24.85
N ILE A 614 20.53 -30.75 -24.65
CA ILE A 614 19.59 -29.77 -25.25
C ILE A 614 20.31 -28.58 -25.91
N SER A 615 21.62 -28.68 -26.20
CA SER A 615 22.33 -27.60 -26.91
C SER A 615 22.09 -27.70 -28.42
N ASP A 616 22.06 -26.55 -29.09
CA ASP A 616 21.81 -26.43 -30.53
C ASP A 616 22.69 -27.37 -31.37
N SER A 617 23.96 -27.53 -30.96
CA SER A 617 24.89 -28.48 -31.58
C SER A 617 24.39 -29.92 -31.59
N TYR A 618 23.91 -30.41 -30.44
CA TYR A 618 23.47 -31.79 -30.28
C TYR A 618 22.12 -32.04 -30.95
N LEU A 619 21.22 -31.06 -30.89
CA LEU A 619 19.94 -31.10 -31.59
C LEU A 619 20.14 -31.06 -33.12
N GLN A 620 21.13 -30.32 -33.61
CA GLN A 620 21.50 -30.31 -35.02
C GLN A 620 22.09 -31.66 -35.47
N GLU A 621 23.01 -32.26 -34.70
CA GLU A 621 23.56 -33.60 -34.99
C GLU A 621 22.45 -34.68 -34.98
N LEU A 622 21.48 -34.58 -34.07
CA LEU A 622 20.29 -35.45 -34.04
C LEU A 622 19.32 -35.18 -35.20
N PHE A 623 19.17 -33.92 -35.63
CA PHE A 623 18.35 -33.55 -36.78
C PHE A 623 18.94 -34.06 -38.09
N GLU A 624 20.26 -33.97 -38.29
CA GLU A 624 20.95 -34.49 -39.48
C GLU A 624 20.72 -36.01 -39.61
N LEU A 625 20.84 -36.75 -38.51
CA LEU A 625 20.50 -38.18 -38.46
C LEU A 625 19.01 -38.46 -38.77
N TYR A 626 18.09 -37.64 -38.25
CA TYR A 626 16.66 -37.74 -38.54
C TYR A 626 16.36 -37.48 -40.03
N ASN A 627 16.98 -36.46 -40.62
CA ASN A 627 16.80 -36.06 -42.01
C ASN A 627 17.36 -37.10 -43.00
N ASP A 628 18.49 -37.73 -42.69
CA ASP A 628 19.04 -38.84 -43.47
C ASP A 628 18.13 -40.10 -43.46
N LEU A 629 17.32 -40.28 -42.42
CA LEU A 629 16.31 -41.34 -42.36
C LEU A 629 15.02 -40.96 -43.11
N ASP A 630 14.56 -39.71 -42.98
CA ASP A 630 13.34 -39.21 -43.62
C ASP A 630 13.48 -39.15 -45.15
N THR A 631 14.64 -38.70 -45.66
CA THR A 631 14.98 -38.68 -47.09
C THR A 631 15.09 -40.07 -47.74
N ALA A 632 15.16 -41.14 -46.94
CA ALA A 632 15.07 -42.53 -47.41
C ALA A 632 13.62 -43.01 -47.66
N TYR A 633 12.61 -42.11 -47.53
CA TYR A 633 11.16 -42.40 -47.52
C TYR A 633 10.70 -43.32 -46.37
N ALA A 634 11.60 -43.61 -45.43
CA ALA A 634 11.36 -44.42 -44.25
C ALA A 634 10.95 -43.53 -43.07
N SER A 635 9.80 -42.85 -43.22
CA SER A 635 9.21 -41.93 -42.23
C SER A 635 9.46 -42.42 -40.81
N SER A 636 10.17 -41.61 -40.03
CA SER A 636 10.76 -41.94 -38.72
C SER A 636 9.93 -42.95 -37.91
N ASN A 637 10.40 -44.20 -37.84
CA ASN A 637 9.59 -45.29 -37.28
C ASN A 637 9.21 -44.98 -35.82
N ALA A 638 7.91 -44.77 -35.59
CA ALA A 638 7.32 -44.37 -34.30
C ALA A 638 7.52 -45.36 -33.13
N TYR A 639 8.20 -46.48 -33.38
CA TYR A 639 8.57 -47.50 -32.39
C TYR A 639 10.10 -47.61 -32.17
N THR A 640 10.94 -46.85 -32.89
CA THR A 640 12.42 -46.92 -32.79
C THR A 640 13.04 -45.71 -32.12
N LEU A 641 14.16 -45.92 -31.43
CA LEU A 641 14.98 -44.87 -30.82
C LEU A 641 15.39 -43.80 -31.84
N GLN A 642 15.93 -44.24 -32.98
CA GLN A 642 16.40 -43.37 -34.06
C GLN A 642 15.30 -42.47 -34.64
N GLY A 643 14.05 -42.96 -34.70
CA GLY A 643 12.93 -42.18 -35.22
C GLY A 643 12.42 -41.09 -34.25
N THR A 644 12.64 -41.24 -32.95
CA THR A 644 12.01 -40.39 -31.92
C THR A 644 12.99 -39.59 -31.07
N ILE A 645 14.30 -39.87 -31.11
CA ILE A 645 15.26 -39.26 -30.17
C ILE A 645 15.46 -37.76 -30.38
N PHE A 646 15.51 -37.30 -31.63
CA PHE A 646 15.58 -35.87 -31.97
C PHE A 646 14.39 -35.12 -31.36
N THR A 647 13.18 -35.65 -31.55
CA THR A 647 11.92 -35.02 -31.12
C THR A 647 11.79 -35.01 -29.60
N HIS A 648 12.31 -36.03 -28.90
CA HIS A 648 12.37 -36.05 -27.43
C HIS A 648 13.28 -34.96 -26.87
N PHE A 649 14.51 -34.83 -27.36
CA PHE A 649 15.43 -33.81 -26.86
C PHE A 649 15.01 -32.38 -27.27
N GLN A 650 14.39 -32.20 -28.44
CA GLN A 650 13.75 -30.94 -28.81
C GLN A 650 12.57 -30.59 -27.89
N THR A 651 11.71 -31.57 -27.56
CA THR A 651 10.61 -31.38 -26.61
C THR A 651 11.13 -31.04 -25.21
N LEU A 652 12.23 -31.65 -24.78
CA LEU A 652 12.89 -31.37 -23.51
C LEU A 652 13.49 -29.96 -23.47
N LEU A 653 14.12 -29.49 -24.56
CA LEU A 653 14.56 -28.10 -24.70
C LEU A 653 13.38 -27.13 -24.54
N ALA A 654 12.28 -27.36 -25.27
CA ALA A 654 11.11 -26.49 -25.23
C ALA A 654 10.49 -26.44 -23.83
N LEU A 655 10.32 -27.57 -23.16
CA LEU A 655 9.81 -27.62 -21.77
C LEU A 655 10.77 -26.93 -20.78
N CYS A 656 12.08 -27.10 -20.94
CA CYS A 656 13.08 -26.39 -20.15
C CYS A 656 13.05 -24.86 -20.37
N ASN A 657 12.77 -24.38 -21.58
CA ASN A 657 12.71 -22.95 -21.88
C ASN A 657 11.38 -22.35 -21.42
N LEU A 658 10.24 -22.96 -21.77
CA LEU A 658 8.91 -22.60 -21.26
C LEU A 658 8.88 -22.45 -19.73
N ALA A 659 9.54 -23.36 -19.00
CA ALA A 659 9.65 -23.29 -17.55
C ALA A 659 10.48 -22.09 -17.08
N LYS A 660 11.63 -21.81 -17.71
CA LYS A 660 12.49 -20.64 -17.40
C LYS A 660 11.77 -19.33 -17.66
N ASP A 661 11.10 -19.22 -18.80
CA ASP A 661 10.45 -17.98 -19.25
C ASP A 661 9.26 -17.65 -18.34
N PHE A 662 8.39 -18.64 -18.08
CA PHE A 662 7.26 -18.50 -17.15
C PHE A 662 7.71 -18.18 -15.71
N ILE A 663 8.82 -18.75 -15.24
CA ILE A 663 9.42 -18.39 -13.94
C ILE A 663 9.99 -16.96 -13.96
N THR A 664 10.65 -16.55 -15.03
CA THR A 664 11.30 -15.23 -15.15
C THR A 664 10.26 -14.11 -15.20
N ASP A 665 9.20 -14.29 -16.00
CA ASP A 665 8.11 -13.33 -16.10
C ASP A 665 7.31 -13.24 -14.79
N ALA A 666 7.01 -14.37 -14.15
CA ALA A 666 6.34 -14.36 -12.85
C ALA A 666 7.20 -13.76 -11.74
N GLN A 667 8.53 -13.95 -11.77
CA GLN A 667 9.46 -13.21 -10.90
C GLN A 667 9.39 -11.71 -11.19
N GLN A 668 9.39 -11.29 -12.46
CA GLN A 668 9.29 -9.88 -12.83
C GLN A 668 7.98 -9.25 -12.35
N GLN A 669 6.85 -9.93 -12.51
CA GLN A 669 5.54 -9.53 -11.97
C GLN A 669 5.58 -9.40 -10.44
N TYR A 670 6.03 -10.45 -9.74
CA TYR A 670 6.10 -10.48 -8.27
C TYR A 670 7.03 -9.39 -7.71
N LEU A 671 8.14 -9.11 -8.41
CA LEU A 671 9.08 -8.06 -8.02
C LEU A 671 8.59 -6.64 -8.40
N ALA A 672 7.65 -6.52 -9.35
CA ALA A 672 6.99 -5.26 -9.69
C ALA A 672 5.82 -4.90 -8.75
N SER A 673 5.09 -5.90 -8.23
CA SER A 673 4.01 -5.67 -7.25
C SER A 673 4.53 -5.02 -5.96
N SER A 674 3.64 -4.33 -5.24
CA SER A 674 4.01 -3.50 -4.08
C SER A 674 3.38 -3.94 -2.77
N VAL A 675 4.18 -3.93 -1.70
CA VAL A 675 3.66 -3.85 -0.32
C VAL A 675 3.16 -2.43 -0.09
N VAL A 676 1.90 -2.32 0.35
CA VAL A 676 1.25 -1.05 0.69
C VAL A 676 1.14 -0.93 2.20
N SER A 677 1.82 0.06 2.80
CA SER A 677 1.63 0.42 4.20
C SER A 677 1.89 1.91 4.42
N THR A 678 1.05 2.56 5.24
CA THR A 678 1.17 3.99 5.58
C THR A 678 2.15 4.25 6.73
N TYR A 679 2.52 3.21 7.47
CA TYR A 679 3.50 3.23 8.56
C TYR A 679 4.50 2.11 8.33
N ILE A 680 5.70 2.21 8.88
CA ILE A 680 6.64 1.09 8.79
C ILE A 680 6.04 -0.13 9.48
N SER A 681 5.89 -1.24 8.76
CA SER A 681 5.50 -2.53 9.34
C SER A 681 6.52 -2.94 10.39
N ASP A 682 6.07 -3.56 11.48
CA ASP A 682 6.98 -4.17 12.45
C ASP A 682 7.85 -5.26 11.81
N SER A 683 9.05 -5.51 12.35
CA SER A 683 10.00 -6.49 11.79
C SER A 683 9.44 -7.92 11.75
N ASP A 684 8.79 -8.38 12.83
CA ASP A 684 8.28 -9.74 12.93
C ASP A 684 7.03 -9.91 12.03
N LEU A 685 6.20 -8.86 11.96
CA LEU A 685 5.04 -8.80 11.06
C LEU A 685 5.48 -8.79 9.59
N PHE A 686 6.43 -7.92 9.22
CA PHE A 686 7.00 -7.81 7.87
C PHE A 686 7.62 -9.14 7.42
N GLU A 687 8.39 -9.80 8.28
CA GLU A 687 8.96 -11.11 7.95
C GLU A 687 7.85 -12.16 7.77
N THR A 688 6.81 -12.15 8.62
CA THR A 688 5.68 -13.08 8.50
C THR A 688 4.88 -12.87 7.21
N GLU A 689 4.51 -11.63 6.90
CA GLU A 689 3.75 -11.27 5.69
C GLU A 689 4.57 -11.52 4.41
N THR A 690 5.85 -11.15 4.41
CA THR A 690 6.74 -11.38 3.26
C THR A 690 6.99 -12.86 3.03
N ASN A 691 7.23 -13.65 4.08
CA ASN A 691 7.38 -15.10 3.95
C ASN A 691 6.08 -15.78 3.49
N ALA A 692 4.91 -15.34 3.96
CA ALA A 692 3.62 -15.85 3.48
C ALA A 692 3.41 -15.53 1.98
N SER A 693 3.73 -14.30 1.55
CA SER A 693 3.71 -13.88 0.14
C SER A 693 4.65 -14.72 -0.73
N LEU A 694 5.90 -14.93 -0.28
CA LEU A 694 6.89 -15.76 -0.96
C LEU A 694 6.52 -17.25 -1.03
N VAL A 695 5.83 -17.77 0.00
CA VAL A 695 5.29 -19.14 -0.03
C VAL A 695 4.15 -19.24 -1.03
N ASN A 696 3.21 -18.27 -1.04
CA ASN A 696 2.10 -18.24 -1.99
C ASN A 696 2.59 -18.15 -3.44
N PHE A 697 3.59 -17.30 -3.71
CA PHE A 697 4.27 -17.25 -5.02
C PHE A 697 4.83 -18.63 -5.43
N ARG A 698 5.63 -19.25 -4.56
CA ARG A 698 6.25 -20.56 -4.81
C ARG A 698 5.24 -21.71 -5.00
N THR A 699 4.07 -21.66 -4.37
CA THR A 699 3.06 -22.72 -4.48
C THR A 699 2.06 -22.49 -5.62
N THR A 700 1.72 -21.25 -5.97
CA THR A 700 0.83 -20.97 -7.10
C THR A 700 1.53 -21.18 -8.45
N LEU A 701 2.82 -20.81 -8.55
CA LEU A 701 3.56 -20.78 -9.82
C LEU A 701 3.57 -22.11 -10.60
N PRO A 702 3.93 -23.28 -10.02
CA PRO A 702 3.92 -24.55 -10.76
C PRO A 702 2.50 -24.99 -11.14
N ASN A 703 1.51 -24.74 -10.28
CA ASN A 703 0.11 -25.11 -10.54
C ASN A 703 -0.44 -24.37 -11.76
N SER A 704 -0.16 -23.06 -11.91
CA SER A 704 -0.60 -22.29 -13.08
C SER A 704 -0.01 -22.83 -14.39
N PHE A 705 1.30 -23.14 -14.40
CA PHE A 705 1.98 -23.74 -15.54
C PHE A 705 1.42 -25.13 -15.89
N VAL A 706 1.29 -26.02 -14.89
CA VAL A 706 0.78 -27.39 -15.05
C VAL A 706 -0.66 -27.41 -15.55
N ASN A 707 -1.54 -26.56 -15.01
CA ASN A 707 -2.94 -26.49 -15.44
C ASN A 707 -3.05 -26.11 -16.93
N SER A 708 -2.27 -25.12 -17.38
CA SER A 708 -2.24 -24.71 -18.79
C SER A 708 -1.67 -25.81 -19.70
N LEU A 709 -0.63 -26.53 -19.26
CA LEU A 709 -0.07 -27.67 -19.99
C LEU A 709 -1.07 -28.84 -20.09
N GLN A 710 -1.77 -29.16 -19.00
CA GLN A 710 -2.82 -30.19 -18.96
C GLN A 710 -4.00 -29.84 -19.88
N LEU A 711 -4.42 -28.58 -19.94
CA LEU A 711 -5.46 -28.13 -20.86
C LEU A 711 -5.06 -28.39 -22.32
N ILE A 712 -3.84 -28.03 -22.72
CA ILE A 712 -3.37 -28.23 -24.10
C ILE A 712 -3.20 -29.72 -24.44
N ARG A 713 -2.65 -30.53 -23.51
CA ARG A 713 -2.61 -32.01 -23.64
C ARG A 713 -4.01 -32.59 -23.84
N GLY A 714 -4.97 -32.15 -23.03
CA GLY A 714 -6.38 -32.53 -23.13
C GLY A 714 -7.05 -32.12 -24.45
N LEU A 715 -6.73 -30.94 -24.99
CA LEU A 715 -7.21 -30.47 -26.29
C LEU A 715 -6.63 -31.27 -27.46
N ILE A 716 -5.33 -31.59 -27.44
CA ILE A 716 -4.67 -32.43 -28.44
C ILE A 716 -5.32 -33.82 -28.48
N GLN A 717 -5.45 -34.46 -27.31
CA GLN A 717 -6.06 -35.80 -27.21
C GLN A 717 -7.55 -35.78 -27.54
N GLY A 718 -8.32 -34.83 -27.00
CA GLY A 718 -9.78 -34.77 -27.12
C GLY A 718 -10.28 -34.49 -28.54
N ASN A 719 -9.50 -33.75 -29.33
CA ASN A 719 -9.77 -33.53 -30.76
C ASN A 719 -9.05 -34.53 -31.68
N GLY A 720 -8.24 -35.45 -31.12
CA GLY A 720 -7.49 -36.44 -31.89
C GLY A 720 -6.44 -35.85 -32.84
N LEU A 721 -5.84 -34.70 -32.50
CA LEU A 721 -4.96 -33.96 -33.40
C LEU A 721 -3.74 -34.79 -33.83
N VAL A 722 -3.51 -34.92 -35.13
CA VAL A 722 -2.49 -35.82 -35.69
C VAL A 722 -1.10 -35.20 -35.65
N SER A 723 -0.11 -35.96 -35.16
CA SER A 723 1.31 -35.61 -35.29
C SER A 723 1.85 -36.03 -36.66
N ALA A 724 2.58 -35.14 -37.33
CA ALA A 724 3.30 -35.44 -38.57
C ALA A 724 4.40 -36.50 -38.38
N TYR A 725 4.90 -36.72 -37.16
CA TYR A 725 5.78 -37.86 -36.84
C TYR A 725 5.05 -39.22 -36.87
N SER A 726 3.73 -39.25 -37.13
CA SER A 726 2.88 -40.46 -37.17
C SER A 726 2.85 -41.28 -35.88
N THR A 727 3.14 -40.67 -34.74
CA THR A 727 3.27 -41.35 -33.43
C THR A 727 1.94 -41.62 -32.74
N ASN A 728 0.90 -40.81 -32.97
CA ASN A 728 -0.44 -41.04 -32.40
C ASN A 728 -1.40 -41.66 -33.41
N TRP A 729 -1.28 -41.29 -34.68
CA TRP A 729 -2.05 -41.86 -35.79
C TRP A 729 -1.13 -42.12 -36.98
N TYR A 730 -1.37 -43.22 -37.69
CA TYR A 730 -0.75 -43.48 -39.00
C TYR A 730 -1.79 -43.33 -40.11
N ALA A 731 -1.33 -42.88 -41.28
CA ALA A 731 -2.14 -42.75 -42.48
C ALA A 731 -1.90 -43.91 -43.46
N PHE A 732 -2.96 -44.29 -44.17
CA PHE A 732 -2.92 -45.31 -45.21
C PHE A 732 -4.01 -45.03 -46.25
N THR A 733 -3.86 -45.57 -47.46
CA THR A 733 -4.95 -45.60 -48.44
C THR A 733 -5.11 -46.97 -49.12
N TYR A 734 -6.33 -47.25 -49.55
CA TYR A 734 -6.70 -48.49 -50.22
C TYR A 734 -6.38 -48.47 -51.72
N ARG A 735 -6.21 -47.30 -52.35
CA ARG A 735 -5.95 -47.15 -53.79
C ARG A 735 -5.16 -45.88 -54.08
N ILE A 736 -4.05 -46.00 -54.84
CA ILE A 736 -3.53 -44.86 -55.60
C ILE A 736 -4.45 -44.67 -56.82
N ILE A 737 -5.31 -43.66 -56.72
CA ILE A 737 -6.09 -43.06 -57.80
C ILE A 737 -6.09 -41.55 -57.56
N ASP A 738 -6.30 -40.76 -58.62
CA ASP A 738 -6.57 -39.34 -58.45
C ASP A 738 -7.80 -39.17 -57.54
N GLN A 739 -7.72 -38.23 -56.58
CA GLN A 739 -8.74 -38.02 -55.53
C GLN A 739 -8.96 -39.22 -54.57
N GLY A 740 -7.96 -40.10 -54.42
CA GLY A 740 -8.00 -41.21 -53.45
C GLY A 740 -8.04 -40.76 -51.99
N THR A 741 -9.00 -41.26 -51.21
CA THR A 741 -9.15 -40.93 -49.78
C THR A 741 -7.99 -41.47 -48.93
N VAL A 742 -7.41 -40.62 -48.09
CA VAL A 742 -6.48 -41.01 -47.01
C VAL A 742 -7.27 -41.32 -45.74
N PHE A 743 -6.90 -42.41 -45.05
CA PHE A 743 -7.53 -42.85 -43.81
C PHE A 743 -6.51 -42.86 -42.68
N PHE A 744 -6.89 -42.37 -41.51
CA PHE A 744 -6.08 -42.41 -40.30
C PHE A 744 -6.54 -43.54 -39.36
N LYS A 745 -5.59 -44.12 -38.63
CA LYS A 745 -5.83 -45.09 -37.54
C LYS A 745 -4.90 -44.78 -36.37
N PRO A 746 -5.33 -45.01 -35.12
CA PRO A 746 -4.47 -44.78 -33.97
C PRO A 746 -3.31 -45.77 -33.98
N GLN A 747 -2.17 -45.33 -33.46
CA GLN A 747 -1.08 -46.21 -33.07
C GLN A 747 -1.45 -46.95 -31.77
N TYR A 748 -0.72 -48.04 -31.51
CA TYR A 748 -0.91 -48.90 -30.34
C TYR A 748 0.44 -49.18 -29.71
N TYR A 749 0.55 -48.96 -28.40
CA TYR A 749 1.78 -49.15 -27.64
C TYR A 749 1.53 -50.11 -26.46
N GLY A 750 2.58 -50.83 -26.06
CA GLY A 750 2.54 -51.75 -24.93
C GLY A 750 2.03 -53.14 -25.29
N SER A 751 2.24 -54.09 -24.37
CA SER A 751 1.81 -55.50 -24.52
C SER A 751 0.34 -55.74 -24.19
N ASP A 752 -0.31 -54.74 -23.60
CA ASP A 752 -1.76 -54.63 -23.36
C ASP A 752 -2.53 -54.08 -24.58
N GLY A 753 -1.83 -53.42 -25.51
CA GLY A 753 -2.42 -52.80 -26.69
C GLY A 753 -3.09 -51.45 -26.40
N CYS A 754 -2.50 -50.64 -25.52
CA CYS A 754 -2.95 -49.28 -25.23
C CYS A 754 -3.03 -48.46 -26.53
N SER A 755 -4.22 -47.91 -26.84
CA SER A 755 -4.48 -47.20 -28.10
C SER A 755 -4.50 -45.68 -27.91
N CYS A 756 -3.80 -44.96 -28.79
CA CYS A 756 -3.74 -43.50 -28.79
C CYS A 756 -5.08 -42.81 -29.06
N ALA A 757 -6.10 -43.51 -29.57
CA ALA A 757 -7.48 -42.98 -29.63
C ALA A 757 -8.16 -42.91 -28.25
N THR A 758 -7.66 -43.65 -27.25
CA THR A 758 -8.30 -43.81 -25.93
C THR A 758 -7.48 -43.29 -24.75
N SER A 759 -6.16 -43.17 -24.89
CA SER A 759 -5.31 -42.46 -23.93
C SER A 759 -4.13 -41.80 -24.63
N ALA A 760 -3.78 -40.59 -24.21
CA ALA A 760 -2.59 -39.89 -24.68
C ALA A 760 -1.30 -40.54 -24.16
N THR A 761 -1.37 -41.20 -22.99
CA THR A 761 -0.22 -41.72 -22.25
C THR A 761 0.18 -43.15 -22.64
N CYS A 762 -0.25 -43.66 -23.81
CA CYS A 762 0.17 -44.99 -24.25
C CYS A 762 1.64 -44.95 -24.70
N THR A 763 2.47 -45.75 -24.02
CA THR A 763 3.94 -45.78 -24.22
C THR A 763 4.50 -47.19 -24.09
N GLN A 764 5.66 -47.43 -24.70
CA GLN A 764 6.48 -48.63 -24.50
C GLN A 764 7.98 -48.29 -24.60
N PRO A 765 8.91 -49.16 -24.16
CA PRO A 765 10.33 -48.94 -24.36
C PRO A 765 10.72 -48.89 -25.85
N SER A 766 11.72 -48.09 -26.21
CA SER A 766 12.18 -47.98 -27.61
C SER A 766 12.75 -49.29 -28.16
N THR A 767 12.87 -49.35 -29.48
CA THR A 767 13.72 -50.35 -30.18
C THR A 767 14.93 -49.65 -30.86
N PRO A 768 16.18 -50.03 -30.54
CA PRO A 768 16.61 -50.86 -29.42
C PRO A 768 16.24 -50.26 -28.06
N PHE A 769 16.26 -51.11 -27.02
CA PHE A 769 15.95 -50.72 -25.65
C PHE A 769 17.04 -49.81 -25.07
N ILE A 770 16.61 -48.79 -24.33
CA ILE A 770 17.43 -47.87 -23.54
C ILE A 770 16.70 -47.66 -22.20
N ASP A 771 17.43 -47.72 -21.08
CA ASP A 771 16.85 -47.47 -19.76
C ASP A 771 16.26 -46.04 -19.67
N GLY A 772 15.07 -45.93 -19.08
CA GLY A 772 14.32 -44.68 -18.95
C GLY A 772 13.61 -44.18 -20.23
N TYR A 773 14.04 -44.57 -21.42
CA TYR A 773 13.56 -43.98 -22.68
C TYR A 773 12.35 -44.73 -23.27
N LEU A 774 11.22 -44.02 -23.41
CA LEU A 774 9.97 -44.55 -23.93
C LEU A 774 9.56 -43.89 -25.26
N VAL A 775 8.83 -44.63 -26.09
CA VAL A 775 8.14 -44.15 -27.29
C VAL A 775 6.63 -44.32 -27.11
N GLY A 776 5.83 -43.42 -27.70
CA GLY A 776 4.38 -43.36 -27.44
C GLY A 776 3.67 -42.32 -28.29
N CYS A 777 2.41 -42.03 -27.95
CA CYS A 777 1.49 -41.30 -28.82
C CYS A 777 2.01 -39.95 -29.35
N THR A 778 2.63 -39.11 -28.53
CA THR A 778 3.28 -37.89 -29.04
C THR A 778 4.63 -37.68 -28.36
N PRO A 779 5.58 -36.95 -28.98
CA PRO A 779 6.87 -36.63 -28.37
C PRO A 779 6.75 -36.05 -26.97
N LEU A 780 5.72 -35.22 -26.71
CA LEU A 780 5.40 -34.73 -25.37
C LEU A 780 4.99 -35.84 -24.41
N GLU A 781 3.98 -36.65 -24.75
CA GLU A 781 3.46 -37.66 -23.83
C GLU A 781 4.48 -38.77 -23.54
N SER A 782 5.24 -39.22 -24.55
CA SER A 782 6.28 -40.23 -24.35
C SER A 782 7.50 -39.70 -23.59
N LEU A 783 7.90 -38.45 -23.81
CA LEU A 783 8.92 -37.79 -22.98
C LEU A 783 8.44 -37.69 -21.53
N LEU A 784 7.21 -37.24 -21.28
CA LEU A 784 6.67 -37.05 -19.94
C LEU A 784 6.59 -38.37 -19.14
N GLN A 785 6.31 -39.50 -19.77
CA GLN A 785 6.38 -40.82 -19.12
C GLN A 785 7.82 -41.38 -19.00
N SER A 786 8.76 -40.91 -19.82
CA SER A 786 10.17 -41.33 -19.75
C SER A 786 10.84 -40.82 -18.48
N THR A 787 11.94 -41.48 -18.08
CA THR A 787 12.86 -40.99 -17.04
C THR A 787 14.14 -40.46 -17.70
N ILE A 788 15.05 -39.89 -16.90
CA ILE A 788 16.35 -39.39 -17.36
C ILE A 788 17.51 -40.23 -16.83
N GLU A 789 17.26 -41.46 -16.37
CA GLU A 789 18.26 -42.29 -15.68
C GLU A 789 19.49 -42.59 -16.55
N CYS A 790 19.28 -42.88 -17.84
CA CYS A 790 20.36 -43.05 -18.83
C CYS A 790 21.32 -41.84 -18.89
N LEU A 791 20.81 -40.62 -18.69
CA LEU A 791 21.61 -39.39 -18.77
C LEU A 791 22.57 -39.23 -17.59
N TYR A 792 22.35 -39.92 -16.47
CA TYR A 792 23.27 -39.95 -15.32
C TYR A 792 24.34 -41.05 -15.40
N GLU A 793 24.26 -41.93 -16.41
CA GLU A 793 25.19 -43.04 -16.61
C GLU A 793 25.97 -42.89 -17.91
N GLN A 794 27.27 -42.58 -17.82
CA GLN A 794 28.13 -42.49 -19.01
C GLN A 794 28.14 -43.80 -19.84
N SER A 795 27.92 -44.95 -19.21
CA SER A 795 27.64 -46.25 -19.83
C SER A 795 26.49 -46.17 -20.85
N CYS A 796 25.36 -45.59 -20.45
CA CYS A 796 24.16 -45.48 -21.26
C CYS A 796 24.24 -44.32 -22.26
N VAL A 797 24.83 -43.19 -21.89
CA VAL A 797 25.13 -42.07 -22.82
C VAL A 797 26.05 -42.51 -23.97
N ASN A 798 27.03 -43.39 -23.70
CA ASN A 798 27.86 -43.99 -24.74
C ASN A 798 27.06 -44.99 -25.61
N LEU A 799 26.13 -45.74 -25.02
CA LEU A 799 25.26 -46.68 -25.74
C LEU A 799 24.31 -45.97 -26.72
N LEU A 800 23.74 -44.83 -26.31
CA LEU A 800 22.99 -43.94 -27.21
C LEU A 800 23.84 -43.55 -28.41
N SER A 801 25.04 -43.01 -28.18
CA SER A 801 25.95 -42.58 -29.25
C SER A 801 26.29 -43.71 -30.24
N ILE A 802 26.40 -44.95 -29.76
CA ILE A 802 26.63 -46.16 -30.57
C ILE A 802 25.39 -46.53 -31.40
N TYR A 803 24.19 -46.57 -30.81
CA TYR A 803 22.96 -46.92 -31.53
C TYR A 803 22.54 -45.85 -32.56
N LEU A 804 22.95 -44.61 -32.37
CA LEU A 804 22.74 -43.50 -33.30
C LEU A 804 23.88 -43.37 -34.33
N ASN A 805 24.96 -44.16 -34.20
CA ASN A 805 26.15 -44.12 -35.06
C ASN A 805 26.80 -42.71 -35.17
N MET A 806 26.64 -41.87 -34.15
CA MET A 806 27.05 -40.46 -34.19
C MET A 806 28.56 -40.32 -33.96
N SER A 807 29.27 -39.70 -34.90
CA SER A 807 30.70 -39.38 -34.79
C SER A 807 30.92 -38.03 -34.11
N LEU A 808 30.47 -37.92 -32.85
CA LEU A 808 30.40 -36.67 -32.08
C LEU A 808 31.79 -36.06 -31.83
N PRO A 809 32.08 -34.80 -32.24
CA PRO A 809 33.36 -34.14 -31.98
C PRO A 809 33.66 -33.97 -30.49
N ASN A 810 32.62 -33.80 -29.68
CA ASN A 810 32.67 -33.86 -28.22
C ASN A 810 31.59 -34.86 -27.75
N PRO A 811 31.94 -36.05 -27.23
CA PRO A 811 30.94 -36.99 -26.74
C PRO A 811 30.23 -36.42 -25.50
N PRO A 812 28.89 -36.52 -25.40
CA PRO A 812 28.13 -35.96 -24.29
C PRO A 812 28.55 -36.59 -22.95
N ILE A 813 28.64 -35.73 -21.94
CA ILE A 813 29.05 -36.11 -20.58
C ILE A 813 27.79 -36.33 -19.73
N SER A 814 27.74 -37.44 -19.01
CA SER A 814 26.62 -37.77 -18.12
C SER A 814 26.39 -36.70 -17.05
N LEU A 815 25.12 -36.41 -16.76
CA LEU A 815 24.67 -35.50 -15.72
C LEU A 815 25.22 -35.87 -14.34
N ASN A 816 25.48 -34.88 -13.49
CA ASN A 816 25.96 -35.11 -12.14
C ASN A 816 24.79 -35.24 -11.16
N LYS A 817 24.54 -36.46 -10.67
CA LYS A 817 23.46 -36.75 -9.70
C LYS A 817 23.57 -35.99 -8.37
N ASN A 818 24.74 -35.48 -8.02
CA ASN A 818 24.92 -34.65 -6.81
C ASN A 818 24.51 -33.18 -7.03
N LYS A 819 24.06 -32.79 -8.24
CA LYS A 819 23.53 -31.47 -8.58
C LYS A 819 22.00 -31.42 -8.70
N THR A 820 21.30 -32.48 -8.31
CA THR A 820 19.84 -32.54 -8.38
C THR A 820 19.22 -33.06 -7.08
N ARG A 821 17.99 -32.62 -6.78
CA ARG A 821 17.13 -33.16 -5.72
C ARG A 821 16.19 -34.28 -6.19
N PHE A 822 16.10 -34.52 -7.50
CA PHE A 822 15.25 -35.53 -8.11
C PHE A 822 15.97 -36.89 -8.17
N SER A 823 15.22 -37.99 -8.20
CA SER A 823 15.78 -39.30 -8.53
C SER A 823 16.06 -39.37 -10.03
N PRO A 824 17.15 -40.03 -10.48
CA PRO A 824 17.34 -40.36 -11.89
C PRO A 824 16.14 -41.14 -12.48
N THR A 825 15.45 -41.91 -11.63
CA THR A 825 14.26 -42.73 -11.95
C THR A 825 12.94 -41.95 -11.91
N ASP A 826 12.95 -40.66 -11.57
CA ASP A 826 11.72 -39.86 -11.60
C ASP A 826 11.32 -39.62 -13.07
N THR A 827 10.02 -39.63 -13.35
CA THR A 827 9.53 -39.32 -14.70
C THR A 827 9.73 -37.85 -15.03
N ILE A 828 9.88 -37.52 -16.31
CA ILE A 828 10.00 -36.12 -16.73
C ILE A 828 8.72 -35.33 -16.39
N ASP A 829 7.53 -35.95 -16.39
CA ASP A 829 6.31 -35.32 -15.83
C ASP A 829 6.56 -34.90 -14.36
N SER A 830 7.10 -35.76 -13.50
CA SER A 830 7.41 -35.43 -12.08
C SER A 830 8.37 -34.24 -11.89
N ILE A 831 9.23 -33.99 -12.88
CA ILE A 831 10.17 -32.85 -12.93
C ILE A 831 9.48 -31.60 -13.51
N VAL A 832 8.66 -31.76 -14.56
CA VAL A 832 7.85 -30.71 -15.21
C VAL A 832 6.76 -30.17 -14.28
N GLN A 833 6.16 -31.01 -13.44
CA GLN A 833 5.22 -30.65 -12.36
C GLN A 833 5.85 -29.70 -11.34
N GLN A 834 7.18 -29.61 -11.31
CA GLN A 834 7.97 -28.72 -10.47
C GLN A 834 8.83 -27.76 -11.31
N MET A 835 8.45 -27.55 -12.58
CA MET A 835 9.05 -26.61 -13.53
C MET A 835 10.58 -26.74 -13.68
N PHE A 836 11.13 -27.95 -13.54
CA PHE A 836 12.57 -28.20 -13.50
C PHE A 836 13.32 -27.38 -12.42
N VAL A 837 12.67 -26.89 -11.37
CA VAL A 837 13.32 -26.11 -10.31
C VAL A 837 14.06 -27.02 -9.34
N GLU A 838 15.36 -26.80 -9.16
CA GLU A 838 16.13 -27.38 -8.06
C GLU A 838 15.90 -26.59 -6.78
N THR A 839 16.20 -25.28 -6.81
CA THR A 839 16.09 -24.38 -5.67
C THR A 839 15.64 -23.00 -6.14
N CYS A 840 14.68 -22.38 -5.45
CA CYS A 840 14.34 -20.96 -5.62
C CYS A 840 14.62 -20.22 -4.33
N SER A 841 15.81 -19.62 -4.23
CA SER A 841 16.24 -18.85 -3.07
C SER A 841 15.58 -17.46 -3.04
N SER A 842 15.47 -16.89 -1.84
CA SER A 842 14.92 -15.55 -1.62
C SER A 842 15.72 -14.82 -0.56
N ASN A 843 16.28 -13.66 -0.89
CA ASN A 843 16.99 -12.79 0.04
C ASN A 843 16.13 -11.56 0.31
N VAL A 844 15.70 -11.38 1.56
CA VAL A 844 14.79 -10.31 2.01
C VAL A 844 15.53 -9.39 2.96
N SER A 845 15.48 -8.07 2.71
CA SER A 845 16.21 -7.08 3.51
C SER A 845 15.28 -6.04 4.13
N TYR A 846 14.99 -6.22 5.42
CA TYR A 846 14.19 -5.27 6.21
C TYR A 846 14.84 -3.87 6.31
N ASN A 847 16.17 -3.77 6.25
CA ASN A 847 16.85 -2.47 6.15
C ASN A 847 16.54 -1.76 4.82
N GLN A 848 16.51 -2.48 3.70
CA GLN A 848 16.14 -1.87 2.41
C GLN A 848 14.66 -1.47 2.39
N TYR A 849 13.78 -2.26 3.01
CA TYR A 849 12.38 -1.86 3.24
C TYR A 849 12.28 -0.57 4.07
N PHE A 850 13.03 -0.44 5.18
CA PHE A 850 13.14 0.81 5.95
C PHE A 850 13.63 1.98 5.09
N GLU A 851 14.70 1.80 4.31
CA GLU A 851 15.28 2.84 3.45
C GLU A 851 14.32 3.31 2.34
N GLN A 852 13.38 2.47 1.89
CA GLN A 852 12.36 2.82 0.90
C GLN A 852 11.13 3.46 1.54
N CYS A 853 10.66 2.95 2.69
CA CYS A 853 9.63 3.58 3.52
C CYS A 853 10.06 5.00 3.91
N LYS A 854 11.33 5.16 4.29
CA LYS A 854 12.01 6.41 4.61
C LYS A 854 11.15 7.32 5.49
N PRO A 855 10.98 6.99 6.78
CA PRO A 855 10.11 7.76 7.68
C PRO A 855 10.70 9.15 7.98
N ASP A 856 9.99 10.22 7.63
CA ASP A 856 10.39 11.60 7.96
C ASP A 856 10.36 11.86 9.49
N SER A 857 9.59 11.05 10.24
CA SER A 857 9.68 11.00 11.71
C SER A 857 9.19 9.66 12.28
N CYS A 858 9.69 9.32 13.46
CA CYS A 858 9.12 8.29 14.35
C CYS A 858 8.55 8.95 15.60
N SER A 859 7.36 8.53 16.00
CA SER A 859 6.73 8.89 17.27
C SER A 859 6.74 7.70 18.23
N VAL A 860 7.02 7.94 19.51
CA VAL A 860 6.99 6.91 20.55
C VAL A 860 6.05 7.37 21.65
N THR A 861 5.02 6.58 21.96
CA THR A 861 3.97 6.94 22.92
C THR A 861 3.99 6.03 24.13
N LEU A 862 4.20 6.61 25.32
CA LEU A 862 4.41 5.90 26.58
C LEU A 862 3.35 6.29 27.63
N LEU A 863 2.98 5.34 28.48
CA LEU A 863 2.17 5.57 29.68
C LEU A 863 3.09 5.92 30.86
N GLU A 864 3.26 7.22 31.13
CA GLU A 864 4.07 7.71 32.25
C GLU A 864 3.18 8.06 33.46
N SER A 865 3.69 7.82 34.67
CA SER A 865 3.05 8.29 35.90
C SER A 865 3.33 9.78 36.13
N GLY A 866 2.36 10.49 36.72
CA GLY A 866 2.47 11.94 36.96
C GLY A 866 3.75 12.33 37.70
N SER A 867 4.68 13.00 37.00
CA SER A 867 6.02 13.27 37.53
C SER A 867 5.98 14.10 38.83
N PHE A 868 6.98 13.91 39.69
CA PHE A 868 7.08 14.61 40.98
C PHE A 868 7.01 16.15 40.84
N SER A 869 7.46 16.70 39.70
CA SER A 869 7.32 18.11 39.34
C SER A 869 5.86 18.51 39.07
N ILE A 870 5.11 17.71 38.31
CA ILE A 870 3.68 17.93 38.03
C ILE A 870 2.87 17.84 39.34
N VAL A 871 3.17 16.86 40.19
CA VAL A 871 2.54 16.69 41.51
C VAL A 871 2.80 17.93 42.39
N ILE A 872 4.06 18.37 42.53
CA ILE A 872 4.40 19.55 43.35
C ILE A 872 3.79 20.84 42.80
N THR A 873 3.86 21.09 41.49
CA THR A 873 3.32 22.31 40.87
C THR A 873 1.80 22.37 40.99
N THR A 874 1.10 21.24 40.81
CA THR A 874 -0.35 21.12 41.02
C THR A 874 -0.72 21.40 42.48
N ILE A 875 0.02 20.83 43.44
CA ILE A 875 -0.17 21.10 44.87
C ILE A 875 0.05 22.58 45.18
N LEU A 876 1.14 23.20 44.72
CA LEU A 876 1.47 24.59 45.00
C LEU A 876 0.46 25.58 44.38
N GLY A 877 -0.04 25.29 43.18
CA GLY A 877 -1.10 26.07 42.54
C GLY A 877 -2.44 25.97 43.28
N LEU A 878 -2.88 24.76 43.63
CA LEU A 878 -4.16 24.56 44.30
C LEU A 878 -4.15 24.92 45.79
N TYR A 879 -3.02 24.79 46.49
CA TYR A 879 -2.87 25.16 47.91
C TYR A 879 -3.26 26.62 48.19
N GLY A 880 -2.97 27.54 47.26
CA GLY A 880 -3.35 28.94 47.36
C GLY A 880 -4.86 29.17 47.38
N GLY A 881 -5.58 28.54 46.45
CA GLY A 881 -7.04 28.58 46.39
C GLY A 881 -7.68 27.84 47.57
N LEU A 882 -7.22 26.62 47.85
CA LEU A 882 -7.69 25.74 48.91
C LEU A 882 -7.60 26.37 50.31
N THR A 883 -6.44 26.95 50.66
CA THR A 883 -6.27 27.63 51.95
C THR A 883 -7.11 28.90 52.07
N THR A 884 -7.39 29.60 50.96
CA THR A 884 -8.25 30.79 50.94
C THR A 884 -9.72 30.40 51.09
N PHE A 885 -10.18 29.39 50.35
CA PHE A 885 -11.54 28.85 50.42
C PHE A 885 -11.85 28.28 51.81
N LEU A 886 -10.96 27.44 52.38
CA LEU A 886 -11.14 26.89 53.72
C LEU A 886 -11.15 27.98 54.81
N LYS A 887 -10.41 29.08 54.65
CA LYS A 887 -10.48 30.23 55.58
C LYS A 887 -11.81 30.99 55.52
N LEU A 888 -12.51 30.98 54.39
CA LEU A 888 -13.83 31.60 54.25
C LEU A 888 -14.94 30.66 54.77
N VAL A 889 -14.85 29.38 54.40
CA VAL A 889 -15.92 28.39 54.65
C VAL A 889 -15.89 27.83 56.08
N VAL A 890 -14.73 27.55 56.67
CA VAL A 890 -14.65 26.90 57.99
C VAL A 890 -15.24 27.76 59.12
N PRO A 891 -14.98 29.09 59.22
CA PRO A 891 -15.65 29.93 60.21
C PRO A 891 -17.17 29.96 60.04
N PHE A 892 -17.66 30.00 58.78
CA PHE A 892 -19.09 29.99 58.47
C PHE A 892 -19.75 28.66 58.89
N LEU A 893 -19.13 27.51 58.61
CA LEU A 893 -19.62 26.19 59.00
C LEU A 893 -19.60 26.01 60.53
N VAL A 894 -18.50 26.37 61.20
CA VAL A 894 -18.38 26.24 62.66
C VAL A 894 -19.34 27.18 63.39
N PHE A 895 -19.52 28.42 62.93
CA PHE A 895 -20.52 29.34 63.48
C PHE A 895 -21.96 28.84 63.25
N SER A 896 -22.28 28.37 62.04
CA SER A 896 -23.63 27.91 61.69
C SER A 896 -24.02 26.62 62.43
N THR A 897 -23.09 25.66 62.56
CA THR A 897 -23.29 24.45 63.37
C THR A 897 -23.43 24.80 64.86
N TYR A 898 -22.62 25.70 65.42
CA TYR A 898 -22.78 26.15 66.80
C TYR A 898 -24.13 26.87 67.04
N LYS A 899 -24.62 27.65 66.05
CA LYS A 899 -25.94 28.31 66.07
C LYS A 899 -27.10 27.30 66.02
N LEU A 900 -26.95 26.21 65.26
CA LEU A 900 -27.89 25.08 65.22
C LEU A 900 -27.87 24.28 66.53
N VAL A 901 -26.69 23.91 67.05
CA VAL A 901 -26.52 23.20 68.32
C VAL A 901 -27.06 24.03 69.49
N ARG A 902 -26.90 25.37 69.48
CA ARG A 902 -27.51 26.26 70.47
C ARG A 902 -29.05 26.23 70.40
N LYS A 903 -29.64 26.28 69.20
CA LYS A 903 -31.10 26.09 69.01
C LYS A 903 -31.57 24.72 69.54
N TYR A 904 -30.81 23.66 69.29
CA TYR A 904 -31.13 22.31 69.78
C TYR A 904 -31.01 22.20 71.31
N LYS A 905 -29.93 22.71 71.92
CA LYS A 905 -29.78 22.75 73.39
C LYS A 905 -30.86 23.60 74.07
N GLN A 906 -31.27 24.73 73.49
CA GLN A 906 -32.38 25.53 74.03
C GLN A 906 -33.72 24.79 73.93
N ARG A 907 -34.01 24.09 72.83
CA ARG A 907 -35.20 23.21 72.73
C ARG A 907 -35.15 22.06 73.73
N ALA A 908 -33.98 21.44 73.94
CA ALA A 908 -33.80 20.38 74.93
C ALA A 908 -34.00 20.88 76.38
N GLN A 909 -33.48 22.07 76.72
CA GLN A 909 -33.68 22.66 78.06
C GLN A 909 -35.15 23.01 78.33
N VAL A 910 -35.89 23.49 77.33
CA VAL A 910 -37.34 23.71 77.45
C VAL A 910 -38.09 22.39 77.66
N GLY A 911 -37.72 21.32 76.95
CA GLY A 911 -38.27 19.98 77.17
C GLY A 911 -37.98 19.42 78.57
N VAL A 912 -36.77 19.64 79.09
CA VAL A 912 -36.40 19.25 80.46
C VAL A 912 -37.17 20.06 81.52
N GLN A 913 -37.41 21.36 81.30
CA GLN A 913 -38.26 22.14 82.20
C GLN A 913 -39.72 21.67 82.21
N GLN A 914 -40.29 21.30 81.06
CA GLN A 914 -41.64 20.71 80.99
C GLN A 914 -41.72 19.34 81.68
N PHE A 915 -40.68 18.51 81.63
CA PHE A 915 -40.61 17.27 82.43
C PHE A 915 -40.50 17.55 83.93
N SER A 916 -39.65 18.52 84.32
CA SER A 916 -39.49 18.92 85.73
C SER A 916 -40.79 19.44 86.36
N GLN A 917 -41.59 20.22 85.62
CA GLN A 917 -42.89 20.71 86.11
C GLN A 917 -43.96 19.60 86.25
N LYS A 918 -43.89 18.51 85.47
CA LYS A 918 -44.77 17.35 85.68
C LYS A 918 -44.36 16.48 86.87
N ALA A 919 -43.11 16.52 87.29
CA ALA A 919 -42.58 15.67 88.37
C ALA A 919 -42.88 16.17 89.80
N GLN A 920 -43.44 17.38 89.98
CA GLN A 920 -43.67 17.99 91.31
C GLN A 920 -45.13 18.19 91.71
N VAL A 921 -46.10 17.66 90.94
CA VAL A 921 -47.55 17.93 91.14
C VAL A 921 -48.36 16.69 91.56
N GLN A 922 -47.74 15.50 91.65
CA GLN A 922 -48.44 14.27 92.07
C GLN A 922 -47.56 13.40 93.00
N ALA A 923 -47.92 13.35 94.31
CA ALA A 923 -47.96 12.12 95.15
C ALA A 923 -48.01 12.37 96.69
N GLN A 924 -48.96 13.16 97.17
CA GLN A 924 -49.52 13.11 98.55
C GLN A 924 -50.97 13.57 98.41
N GLN A 925 -52.04 12.88 98.80
CA GLN A 925 -52.34 11.60 99.51
C GLN A 925 -53.69 11.04 98.96
N PRO A 926 -54.38 10.04 99.56
CA PRO A 926 -53.98 8.74 100.12
C PRO A 926 -54.67 7.56 99.34
N ALA A 927 -54.76 6.36 99.93
CA ALA A 927 -55.14 5.10 99.28
C ALA A 927 -56.62 4.66 99.41
N SER A 928 -57.09 3.81 98.47
CA SER A 928 -58.16 2.81 98.71
C SER A 928 -58.17 1.66 97.69
N THR A 929 -57.90 0.43 98.17
CA THR A 929 -58.46 -0.90 97.81
C THR A 929 -58.78 -1.38 96.37
N GLN A 930 -58.39 -2.64 96.14
CA GLN A 930 -59.10 -3.75 95.45
C GLN A 930 -58.93 -4.05 93.93
N VAL A 931 -58.00 -4.98 93.68
CA VAL A 931 -58.09 -6.21 92.83
C VAL A 931 -59.47 -6.91 93.03
N PRO A 932 -60.09 -7.66 92.07
CA PRO A 932 -59.45 -8.43 90.99
C PRO A 932 -60.13 -8.50 89.59
N LEU A 933 -59.33 -8.78 88.54
CA LEU A 933 -59.20 -10.12 87.93
C LEU A 933 -58.02 -10.16 86.93
#